data_AF-A0A1L0DWM0-F1
#
_entry.id   AF-A0A1L0DWM0-F1
#
_cell.length_a   1.000
_cell.length_b   1.000
_cell.length_c   1.000
_cell.angle_alpha   90.00
_cell.angle_beta   90.00
_cell.angle_gamma   90.00
#
_symmetry.space_group_name_H-M   'P 1'
#
loop_
_entity.id
_entity.type
_entity.pdbx_description
1 polymer ?
#
loop_
_entity_poly.entity_id
_entity_poly.type
_entity_poly.pdbx_seq_one_letter_code
_entity_poly.pdbx_strand_id
1 'polypeptide(L)'
;MQFEPRTVHNSNLISTGTVVDMGSLAPDSRGRSYTLDTLNISSIESRREHGHNDEDPTTNVESATWLFSDLLQSISIRDKDDIHLLVSKSNELVSLLRANPSLKHEIVIENVISKVQFMLYDQNSQLRCAAYRILRHSTAGQDGLQCLVRVKLLIFIIVTFSTPSPLLEKEEALKMVRHFMDIPDGANYLSIGIIKALVALVEHENEESQELSETISSEFHVPAPFSRLCIETICELASFKPDIVFHGGGLRLLITLIINASSDIAASCIIALLSLLDRPNARLFLRNGFDLDSLISVYSLFEDNDEGKTPSSKRYYNRALKISFLLSLFLKSWTGIICFSHNKFGALKLLLSNLRKKNNKLRSMILDLLLDILRIKALPWLENSSVGEAMSKFMSQITCSPEHQMTYEYSSIDSQSFEFSIVSHYQGLLSKVLFNCDVMPLLFDIINENRDEEITMKATYFLTHVVNLSVNLLPRDFYNTHIIDALVRPMTLNSISKIEVATKSQQISEPIAKKSEIKNIVKDITIESRLYMDDGSFKTLIANTKVLAVKEFDEWNWTYISQLCQGPLRNPKRFAEIQEKYPKFLKTILSFFRPFKYRFSNLPLHASTRFPKLKNPKKIILIGCQIFESLLSFEDGYKFLVANKIMPQIAETFAQVDPFSGIQSNDAILSRKRLENTLSIGYVKFIGVFSGCQNGIRILEQWQIFQITNNIVEASNWNDDNNHLIFNLFNNLDFTNDSPFTILLSKALNVSNWKVKVFLLDNVLPKLLKNEETERLCISNLVSLLYDEIEVVVEMAVDMLHNFYIVKNKLERIDLLIGYKPSIRILSDYESGRELLLNFCKTSIGFRFLHKSGFIESSFNKSIKDLQEFEYLNSIETSLRVLFYPYFSRTADVKTGHKNNLHHFFNYLLSTEEGFNYFNSRRSYVDDAIFRIQGICRRLDLLESYQEGHDHSGFNVLTTFDPEIFDDLMATEERTMVKLQYSSDTYLANSLNNLDDIAVESPGAPIRMSLAIPEFETTDDEEEFYLRKLKQYLWVMGEIASANYGIQILDPIYSSNLRSEHIVETIYQLFMKSANWQLRGLAFYQLGKIASTLEGVEMLDDLQWMSVDCVNGFQSLSLAYPKAMQNDDFFNVEILNPYKDASYFTLFGNSEMIAVNGQLDLEDEIVIETYEELDSKVLALINYLSSVLSRIERKAKKDLNRIKAEKPQIFGNCNLFLKVIRLIDKGKFSYRTRIFIFHLFNSSRVLESLTKRDRKNSNIRK
;
A
#
# COMPACT_ATOMS: atom_id res chain seq x y z
N MET A 1 -46.10 17.70 -57.81
CA MET A 1 -45.75 18.32 -59.11
C MET A 1 -44.23 18.24 -59.22
N GLN A 2 -43.70 17.45 -60.16
CA GLN A 2 -43.25 17.87 -61.51
C GLN A 2 -41.98 18.77 -61.44
N PHE A 3 -40.86 18.48 -62.11
CA PHE A 3 -40.50 17.34 -62.98
C PHE A 3 -38.96 17.09 -62.94
N GLU A 4 -38.52 15.87 -63.27
CA GLU A 4 -37.12 15.46 -63.57
C GLU A 4 -36.78 15.70 -65.08
N PRO A 5 -35.58 15.36 -65.66
CA PRO A 5 -34.38 14.69 -65.11
C PRO A 5 -32.97 15.24 -65.52
N ARG A 6 -31.91 14.81 -64.79
CA ARG A 6 -30.50 14.49 -65.22
C ARG A 6 -29.63 15.57 -65.93
N THR A 7 -28.29 15.64 -65.82
CA THR A 7 -27.20 15.08 -64.95
C THR A 7 -25.95 15.98 -65.16
N VAL A 8 -24.88 15.95 -64.36
CA VAL A 8 -23.62 15.16 -64.53
C VAL A 8 -22.58 15.89 -63.63
N HIS A 9 -21.64 15.33 -62.86
CA HIS A 9 -21.36 13.99 -62.28
C HIS A 9 -20.50 14.24 -61.01
N ASN A 10 -20.67 13.50 -59.90
CA ASN A 10 -19.68 13.37 -58.81
C ASN A 10 -20.15 12.41 -57.69
N SER A 11 -19.23 11.82 -56.93
CA SER A 11 -19.44 11.41 -55.51
C SER A 11 -18.12 11.02 -54.82
N ASN A 12 -18.01 11.39 -53.54
CA ASN A 12 -16.86 11.08 -52.66
C ASN A 12 -17.06 9.75 -51.93
N LEU A 13 -16.03 9.27 -51.19
CA LEU A 13 -16.12 8.87 -49.76
C LEU A 13 -14.77 8.39 -49.16
N ILE A 14 -14.27 9.13 -48.16
CA ILE A 14 -13.53 8.73 -46.94
C ILE A 14 -12.55 7.53 -46.97
N SER A 15 -11.26 7.76 -46.68
CA SER A 15 -10.49 7.14 -45.56
C SER A 15 -8.97 7.48 -45.62
N THR A 16 -8.25 7.26 -44.49
CA THR A 16 -6.79 7.47 -44.27
C THR A 16 -6.30 8.94 -44.42
N GLY A 17 -5.10 9.35 -43.97
CA GLY A 17 -4.05 8.68 -43.19
C GLY A 17 -2.90 9.64 -42.79
N THR A 18 -1.99 9.15 -41.94
CA THR A 18 -0.62 9.64 -41.58
C THR A 18 0.00 10.88 -42.25
N VAL A 19 0.53 11.78 -41.39
CA VAL A 19 1.85 12.48 -41.43
C VAL A 19 2.32 13.20 -42.72
N VAL A 20 2.68 14.50 -42.60
CA VAL A 20 3.92 15.17 -43.09
C VAL A 20 3.79 16.71 -42.94
N ASP A 21 4.90 17.40 -42.69
CA ASP A 21 5.00 18.88 -42.66
C ASP A 21 4.67 19.57 -44.00
N MET A 22 4.22 20.84 -43.94
CA MET A 22 4.87 21.99 -44.59
C MET A 22 3.94 23.20 -44.73
N GLY A 23 4.54 24.40 -44.79
CA GLY A 23 4.01 25.52 -45.57
C GLY A 23 3.11 26.52 -44.85
N SER A 24 3.69 27.69 -44.57
CA SER A 24 2.97 28.91 -44.18
C SER A 24 2.02 29.42 -45.28
N LEU A 25 0.95 30.14 -44.89
CA LEU A 25 0.79 31.56 -45.22
C LEU A 25 -0.38 32.23 -44.47
N ALA A 26 -0.28 33.56 -44.38
CA ALA A 26 -1.06 34.50 -43.56
C ALA A 26 -2.35 34.98 -44.32
N PRO A 27 -3.11 36.06 -43.96
CA PRO A 27 -2.85 37.10 -42.94
C PRO A 27 -4.04 37.68 -42.12
N ASP A 28 -3.70 38.55 -41.14
CA ASP A 28 -4.43 39.78 -40.71
C ASP A 28 -5.86 39.69 -40.10
N SER A 29 -6.33 40.59 -39.21
CA SER A 29 -5.77 41.78 -38.49
C SER A 29 -6.74 42.28 -37.39
N ARG A 30 -6.43 43.15 -36.40
CA ARG A 30 -5.17 43.62 -35.76
C ARG A 30 -5.46 44.35 -34.42
N GLY A 31 -4.84 43.91 -33.32
CA GLY A 31 -4.25 44.82 -32.33
C GLY A 31 -5.03 45.14 -31.04
N ARG A 32 -4.44 45.86 -30.07
CA ARG A 32 -3.04 46.39 -29.99
C ARG A 32 -2.48 46.25 -28.57
N SER A 33 -1.23 45.85 -28.46
CA SER A 33 -0.33 46.19 -27.34
C SER A 33 0.87 46.95 -27.90
N TYR A 34 1.44 47.89 -27.15
CA TYR A 34 2.52 48.75 -27.61
C TYR A 34 3.87 48.35 -27.00
N THR A 35 4.83 48.05 -27.87
CA THR A 35 6.27 48.01 -27.59
C THR A 35 6.97 48.79 -28.70
N LEU A 36 8.02 49.53 -28.33
CA LEU A 36 9.09 50.06 -29.18
C LEU A 36 10.38 49.85 -28.34
N ASP A 37 11.42 49.17 -28.82
CA ASP A 37 12.36 49.52 -29.92
C ASP A 37 13.35 50.63 -29.49
N THR A 38 14.65 50.64 -29.84
CA THR A 38 15.55 49.78 -30.68
C THR A 38 17.05 50.11 -30.31
N LEU A 39 18.18 49.70 -30.92
CA LEU A 39 18.59 48.97 -32.15
C LEU A 39 20.07 48.48 -31.99
N ASN A 40 20.47 47.35 -32.60
CA ASN A 40 21.88 46.91 -32.88
C ASN A 40 22.82 46.60 -31.67
N ILE A 41 23.78 45.65 -31.73
CA ILE A 41 24.85 45.42 -32.73
C ILE A 41 25.25 43.93 -32.83
N SER A 42 25.61 43.51 -34.04
CA SER A 42 26.56 42.42 -34.35
C SER A 42 27.62 43.01 -35.31
N SER A 43 28.85 42.51 -35.52
CA SER A 43 29.61 41.31 -35.10
C SER A 43 31.07 41.49 -35.55
N ILE A 44 32.00 40.59 -35.17
CA ILE A 44 33.41 40.50 -35.66
C ILE A 44 34.30 41.64 -35.10
N GLU A 45 35.58 41.47 -34.76
CA GLU A 45 36.49 40.31 -34.69
C GLU A 45 36.84 40.05 -33.19
N SER A 46 37.49 38.97 -32.71
CA SER A 46 38.19 37.87 -33.38
C SER A 46 38.22 36.59 -32.50
N ARG A 47 38.91 35.55 -32.99
CA ARG A 47 39.64 34.58 -32.17
C ARG A 47 41.06 34.47 -32.72
N ARG A 48 42.03 34.13 -31.86
CA ARG A 48 43.20 33.34 -32.26
C ARG A 48 43.37 32.19 -31.28
N GLU A 49 43.74 31.02 -31.80
CA GLU A 49 43.94 29.82 -30.97
C GLU A 49 45.18 29.94 -30.09
N HIS A 50 45.12 29.29 -28.93
CA HIS A 50 46.06 28.33 -28.30
C HIS A 50 45.24 27.79 -27.10
N GLY A 51 45.20 26.52 -26.73
CA GLY A 51 45.79 25.28 -27.22
C GLY A 51 45.43 24.20 -26.16
N HIS A 52 45.43 22.91 -26.49
CA HIS A 52 45.21 21.89 -25.45
C HIS A 52 46.31 21.93 -24.39
N ASN A 53 45.91 21.86 -23.12
CA ASN A 53 46.64 21.19 -22.04
C ASN A 53 45.59 20.68 -21.06
N ASP A 54 45.67 19.41 -20.69
CA ASP A 54 44.97 18.86 -19.53
C ASP A 54 45.84 19.16 -18.30
N GLU A 55 45.31 19.89 -17.32
CA GLU A 55 46.00 20.21 -16.05
C GLU A 55 45.13 19.79 -14.86
N ASP A 56 45.79 19.34 -13.79
CA ASP A 56 45.17 18.60 -12.69
C ASP A 56 44.09 19.39 -11.91
N PRO A 57 43.04 18.71 -11.40
CA PRO A 57 41.93 19.38 -10.69
C PRO A 57 42.33 20.08 -9.38
N THR A 58 43.58 19.93 -8.93
CA THR A 58 44.11 20.54 -7.70
C THR A 58 44.43 22.04 -7.83
N THR A 59 44.75 22.55 -9.03
CA THR A 59 45.17 23.95 -9.24
C THR A 59 44.02 24.97 -9.17
N ASN A 60 42.77 24.51 -9.26
CA ASN A 60 41.58 25.37 -9.21
C ASN A 60 41.18 25.83 -7.79
N VAL A 61 41.64 25.14 -6.74
CA VAL A 61 41.25 25.48 -5.35
C VAL A 61 42.03 26.69 -4.83
N GLU A 62 43.37 26.67 -4.91
CA GLU A 62 44.22 27.78 -4.44
C GLU A 62 43.90 29.10 -5.14
N SER A 63 43.69 29.05 -6.47
CA SER A 63 43.33 30.20 -7.30
C SER A 63 41.94 30.75 -6.94
N ALA A 64 40.96 29.88 -6.68
CA ALA A 64 39.64 30.29 -6.21
C ALA A 64 39.66 30.85 -4.77
N THR A 65 40.51 30.31 -3.89
CA THR A 65 40.73 30.84 -2.52
C THR A 65 41.36 32.23 -2.54
N TRP A 66 42.31 32.48 -3.45
CA TRP A 66 42.90 33.81 -3.64
C TRP A 66 41.86 34.82 -4.13
N LEU A 67 41.08 34.46 -5.17
CA LEU A 67 39.98 35.29 -5.70
C LEU A 67 38.88 35.54 -4.66
N PHE A 68 38.55 34.54 -3.84
CA PHE A 68 37.61 34.69 -2.71
C PHE A 68 38.14 35.70 -1.69
N SER A 69 39.42 35.63 -1.33
CA SER A 69 40.05 36.57 -0.40
C SER A 69 40.07 38.01 -0.93
N ASP A 70 40.35 38.21 -2.22
CA ASP A 70 40.36 39.54 -2.84
C ASP A 70 38.94 40.13 -2.93
N LEU A 71 37.96 39.36 -3.42
CA LEU A 71 36.55 39.78 -3.46
C LEU A 71 36.02 40.10 -2.05
N LEU A 72 36.32 39.28 -1.04
CA LEU A 72 35.92 39.53 0.34
C LEU A 72 36.64 40.74 0.95
N GLN A 73 37.91 40.98 0.58
CA GLN A 73 38.63 42.18 0.99
C GLN A 73 38.05 43.45 0.34
N SER A 74 37.59 43.35 -0.90
CA SER A 74 36.93 44.43 -1.66
C SER A 74 35.58 44.87 -1.06
N ILE A 75 34.93 44.03 -0.26
CA ILE A 75 33.73 44.40 0.50
C ILE A 75 34.15 45.23 1.71
N SER A 76 33.67 46.48 1.76
CA SER A 76 34.16 47.52 2.67
C SER A 76 33.02 48.38 3.20
N ILE A 77 33.07 48.70 4.50
CA ILE A 77 32.14 49.62 5.17
C ILE A 77 32.24 51.04 4.58
N ARG A 78 33.34 51.37 3.88
CA ARG A 78 33.54 52.68 3.22
C ARG A 78 32.72 52.83 1.92
N ASP A 79 32.34 51.72 1.30
CA ASP A 79 31.66 51.68 0.00
C ASP A 79 30.12 51.76 0.17
N LYS A 80 29.64 52.04 1.40
CA LYS A 80 28.25 51.93 1.83
C LYS A 80 27.26 52.72 0.97
N ASP A 81 27.70 53.83 0.41
CA ASP A 81 26.87 54.72 -0.41
C ASP A 81 26.69 54.21 -1.86
N ASP A 82 27.55 53.28 -2.34
CA ASP A 82 27.38 52.57 -3.61
C ASP A 82 26.83 51.16 -3.40
N ILE A 83 25.51 51.12 -3.21
CA ILE A 83 24.72 49.90 -3.04
C ILE A 83 24.88 48.96 -4.25
N HIS A 84 25.00 49.49 -5.47
CA HIS A 84 25.05 48.68 -6.68
C HIS A 84 26.39 47.94 -6.80
N LEU A 85 27.50 48.63 -6.54
CA LEU A 85 28.83 48.02 -6.50
C LEU A 85 28.92 46.94 -5.41
N LEU A 86 28.42 47.21 -4.21
CA LEU A 86 28.38 46.23 -3.12
C LEU A 86 27.54 44.99 -3.47
N VAL A 87 26.40 45.17 -4.15
CA VAL A 87 25.55 44.05 -4.60
C VAL A 87 26.20 43.28 -5.76
N SER A 88 26.94 43.92 -6.67
CA SER A 88 27.70 43.23 -7.73
C SER A 88 28.78 42.33 -7.13
N LYS A 89 29.69 42.92 -6.32
CA LYS A 89 30.72 42.19 -5.55
C LYS A 89 30.15 41.00 -4.76
N SER A 90 28.98 41.19 -4.14
CA SER A 90 28.27 40.13 -3.40
C SER A 90 27.75 39.00 -4.29
N ASN A 91 27.25 39.30 -5.49
CA ASN A 91 26.81 38.30 -6.45
C ASN A 91 27.99 37.53 -7.06
N GLU A 92 29.09 38.22 -7.36
CA GLU A 92 30.35 37.64 -7.85
C GLU A 92 30.92 36.65 -6.81
N LEU A 93 31.04 37.07 -5.55
CA LEU A 93 31.48 36.22 -4.44
C LEU A 93 30.61 34.95 -4.29
N VAL A 94 29.28 35.08 -4.39
CA VAL A 94 28.35 33.93 -4.31
C VAL A 94 28.41 33.06 -5.57
N SER A 95 28.76 33.61 -6.73
CA SER A 95 28.97 32.81 -7.95
C SER A 95 30.21 31.92 -7.84
N LEU A 96 31.30 32.44 -7.27
CA LEU A 96 32.53 31.70 -6.96
C LEU A 96 32.27 30.57 -5.95
N LEU A 97 31.56 30.86 -4.85
CA LEU A 97 31.16 29.87 -3.83
C LEU A 97 30.16 28.82 -4.35
N ARG A 98 29.47 29.08 -5.45
CA ARG A 98 28.62 28.10 -6.15
C ARG A 98 29.42 27.23 -7.12
N ALA A 99 30.42 27.81 -7.79
CA ALA A 99 31.29 27.10 -8.72
C ALA A 99 32.22 26.11 -8.00
N ASN A 100 32.69 26.46 -6.79
CA ASN A 100 33.65 25.67 -6.01
C ASN A 100 33.09 25.33 -4.61
N PRO A 101 32.26 24.27 -4.46
CA PRO A 101 31.63 23.93 -3.18
C PRO A 101 32.60 23.51 -2.07
N SER A 102 33.76 22.96 -2.42
CA SER A 102 34.81 22.51 -1.48
C SER A 102 35.32 23.63 -0.58
N LEU A 103 35.45 24.85 -1.11
CA LEU A 103 35.92 26.04 -0.39
C LEU A 103 35.14 26.31 0.91
N LYS A 104 33.87 25.89 0.99
CA LYS A 104 33.05 26.10 2.19
C LYS A 104 33.63 25.47 3.46
N HIS A 105 34.45 24.42 3.31
CA HIS A 105 35.12 23.74 4.43
C HIS A 105 36.45 24.40 4.82
N GLU A 106 37.06 25.19 3.92
CA GLU A 106 38.32 25.92 4.14
C GLU A 106 38.08 27.36 4.69
N ILE A 107 36.89 27.91 4.49
CA ILE A 107 36.57 29.31 4.84
C ILE A 107 36.35 29.47 6.35
N VAL A 108 37.25 30.21 7.00
CA VAL A 108 37.06 30.70 8.37
C VAL A 108 35.94 31.74 8.40
N ILE A 109 34.75 31.32 8.85
CA ILE A 109 33.52 32.12 8.79
C ILE A 109 33.62 33.47 9.53
N GLU A 110 34.41 33.58 10.61
CA GLU A 110 34.58 34.83 11.37
C GLU A 110 35.06 35.98 10.46
N ASN A 111 35.93 35.68 9.49
CA ASN A 111 36.44 36.67 8.53
C ASN A 111 35.31 37.19 7.64
N VAL A 112 34.48 36.29 7.11
CA VAL A 112 33.30 36.63 6.28
C VAL A 112 32.31 37.48 7.07
N ILE A 113 31.98 37.05 8.29
CA ILE A 113 31.05 37.76 9.17
C ILE A 113 31.58 39.16 9.49
N SER A 114 32.87 39.32 9.80
CA SER A 114 33.46 40.62 10.15
C SER A 114 33.23 41.70 9.07
N LYS A 115 33.23 41.26 7.80
CA LYS A 115 32.99 42.05 6.58
C LYS A 115 31.51 42.26 6.29
N VAL A 116 30.69 41.21 6.40
CA VAL A 116 29.27 41.22 5.95
C VAL A 116 28.31 41.74 7.04
N GLN A 117 28.67 41.69 8.33
CA GLN A 117 27.79 42.03 9.44
C GLN A 117 27.16 43.45 9.35
N PHE A 118 27.82 44.43 8.73
CA PHE A 118 27.24 45.78 8.58
C PHE A 118 26.03 45.82 7.64
N MET A 119 25.96 44.89 6.69
CA MET A 119 24.89 44.79 5.71
C MET A 119 23.59 44.25 6.35
N LEU A 120 23.67 43.47 7.43
CA LEU A 120 22.52 42.91 8.16
C LEU A 120 21.66 43.96 8.89
N TYR A 121 22.26 45.07 9.35
CA TYR A 121 21.54 46.17 10.01
C TYR A 121 21.33 47.40 9.11
N ASP A 122 21.67 47.30 7.82
CA ASP A 122 21.44 48.41 6.90
C ASP A 122 19.94 48.72 6.73
N GLN A 123 19.60 49.93 6.26
CA GLN A 123 18.22 50.28 5.93
C GLN A 123 17.78 49.64 4.61
N ASN A 124 18.72 49.44 3.67
CA ASN A 124 18.46 48.86 2.35
C ASN A 124 18.26 47.35 2.44
N SER A 125 17.08 46.87 2.04
CA SER A 125 16.75 45.44 1.99
C SER A 125 17.68 44.63 1.10
N GLN A 126 18.09 45.18 -0.05
CA GLN A 126 19.01 44.50 -0.99
C GLN A 126 20.34 44.10 -0.34
N LEU A 127 20.88 44.93 0.55
CA LEU A 127 22.11 44.61 1.30
C LEU A 127 21.84 43.52 2.35
N ARG A 128 20.68 43.52 3.02
CA ARG A 128 20.26 42.43 3.92
C ARG A 128 20.08 41.10 3.16
N CYS A 129 19.47 41.11 1.97
CA CYS A 129 19.37 39.94 1.09
C CYS A 129 20.75 39.39 0.70
N ALA A 130 21.66 40.27 0.26
CA ALA A 130 23.03 39.90 -0.09
C ALA A 130 23.78 39.30 1.10
N ALA A 131 23.61 39.86 2.30
CA ALA A 131 24.20 39.34 3.53
C ALA A 131 23.72 37.91 3.87
N TYR A 132 22.40 37.67 3.93
CA TYR A 132 21.85 36.33 4.16
C TYR A 132 22.34 35.33 3.10
N ARG A 133 22.43 35.76 1.82
CA ARG A 133 22.88 34.91 0.72
C ARG A 133 24.38 34.57 0.78
N ILE A 134 25.25 35.52 1.13
CA ILE A 134 26.68 35.23 1.36
C ILE A 134 26.83 34.26 2.53
N LEU A 135 26.21 34.55 3.68
CA LEU A 135 26.35 33.73 4.88
C LEU A 135 25.89 32.27 4.64
N ARG A 136 24.80 32.06 3.87
CA ARG A 136 24.36 30.71 3.46
C ARG A 136 25.40 29.97 2.62
N HIS A 137 26.04 30.66 1.67
CA HIS A 137 27.03 30.03 0.79
C HIS A 137 28.43 29.91 1.43
N SER A 138 28.67 30.52 2.59
CA SER A 138 29.91 30.42 3.39
C SER A 138 29.77 29.58 4.68
N THR A 139 28.67 28.82 4.85
CA THR A 139 28.49 27.85 5.95
C THR A 139 28.54 26.41 5.46
N ALA A 140 29.36 25.58 6.12
CA ALA A 140 29.46 24.13 5.88
C ALA A 140 29.12 23.24 7.09
N GLY A 141 29.59 23.59 8.30
CA GLY A 141 29.48 22.73 9.48
C GLY A 141 28.99 23.42 10.75
N GLN A 142 28.87 22.65 11.83
CA GLN A 142 28.28 23.06 13.12
C GLN A 142 28.98 24.28 13.74
N ASP A 143 30.32 24.35 13.72
CA ASP A 143 31.09 25.52 14.17
C ASP A 143 30.72 26.80 13.41
N GLY A 144 30.41 26.67 12.12
CA GLY A 144 29.91 27.75 11.28
C GLY A 144 28.59 28.31 11.80
N LEU A 145 27.63 27.43 12.09
CA LEU A 145 26.35 27.80 12.70
C LEU A 145 26.54 28.38 14.11
N GLN A 146 27.42 27.78 14.92
CA GLN A 146 27.76 28.23 16.28
C GLN A 146 28.23 29.70 16.26
N CYS A 147 29.10 30.07 15.32
CA CYS A 147 29.56 31.45 15.13
C CYS A 147 28.45 32.41 14.66
N LEU A 148 27.51 31.97 13.82
CA LEU A 148 26.34 32.78 13.45
C LEU A 148 25.37 33.00 14.62
N VAL A 149 25.20 32.01 15.51
CA VAL A 149 24.42 32.15 16.74
C VAL A 149 25.09 33.12 17.72
N ARG A 150 26.40 33.02 17.94
CA ARG A 150 27.18 34.00 18.73
C ARG A 150 27.01 35.44 18.24
N VAL A 151 26.95 35.62 16.92
CA VAL A 151 26.73 36.92 16.24
C VAL A 151 25.25 37.33 16.21
N LYS A 152 24.38 36.55 16.87
CA LYS A 152 22.95 36.82 17.08
C LYS A 152 22.14 36.87 15.79
N LEU A 153 22.57 36.16 14.73
CA LEU A 153 21.88 36.12 13.42
C LEU A 153 20.39 35.78 13.56
N LEU A 154 20.05 34.90 14.51
CA LEU A 154 18.67 34.50 14.83
C LEU A 154 17.77 35.72 15.16
N ILE A 155 18.30 36.76 15.81
CA ILE A 155 17.56 37.99 16.12
C ILE A 155 17.26 38.77 14.84
N PHE A 156 18.20 38.86 13.89
CA PHE A 156 17.98 39.50 12.59
C PHE A 156 16.88 38.78 11.81
N ILE A 157 16.92 37.45 11.78
CA ILE A 157 15.89 36.61 11.13
C ILE A 157 14.51 36.84 11.77
N ILE A 158 14.43 36.88 13.11
CA ILE A 158 13.18 37.19 13.84
C ILE A 158 12.66 38.59 13.48
N VAL A 159 13.53 39.59 13.36
CA VAL A 159 13.16 40.97 12.96
C VAL A 159 12.70 41.01 11.50
N THR A 160 13.43 40.41 10.56
CA THR A 160 13.04 40.33 9.13
C THR A 160 11.65 39.70 8.96
N PHE A 161 11.33 38.62 9.69
CA PHE A 161 9.99 38.01 9.66
C PHE A 161 8.91 38.75 10.48
N SER A 162 9.29 39.62 11.43
CA SER A 162 8.35 40.34 12.31
C SER A 162 8.09 41.79 11.89
N THR A 163 8.61 42.22 10.74
CA THR A 163 8.52 43.58 10.22
C THR A 163 8.07 43.58 8.73
N PRO A 164 7.55 44.71 8.21
CA PRO A 164 7.25 44.84 6.77
C PRO A 164 8.54 44.97 5.95
N SER A 165 9.19 43.83 5.71
CA SER A 165 10.33 43.68 4.80
C SER A 165 9.87 43.18 3.41
N PRO A 166 10.58 43.52 2.31
CA PRO A 166 10.26 43.02 0.97
C PRO A 166 10.40 41.50 0.85
N LEU A 167 9.63 40.89 -0.06
CA LEU A 167 9.57 39.43 -0.23
C LEU A 167 10.95 38.77 -0.41
N LEU A 168 11.82 39.35 -1.23
CA LEU A 168 13.17 38.82 -1.49
C LEU A 168 14.03 38.70 -0.22
N GLU A 169 13.81 39.56 0.78
CA GLU A 169 14.52 39.50 2.06
C GLU A 169 13.99 38.35 2.93
N LYS A 170 12.65 38.20 2.97
CA LYS A 170 11.99 37.09 3.65
C LYS A 170 12.35 35.74 3.01
N GLU A 171 12.52 35.70 1.69
CA GLU A 171 13.02 34.53 0.96
C GLU A 171 14.45 34.14 1.32
N GLU A 172 15.42 35.05 1.27
CA GLU A 172 16.80 34.69 1.61
C GLU A 172 16.96 34.38 3.10
N ALA A 173 16.14 35.00 3.97
CA ALA A 173 16.05 34.61 5.39
C ALA A 173 15.44 33.22 5.59
N LEU A 174 14.39 32.84 4.85
CA LEU A 174 13.79 31.49 4.93
C LEU A 174 14.73 30.42 4.37
N LYS A 175 15.44 30.72 3.28
CA LYS A 175 16.52 29.88 2.74
C LYS A 175 17.69 29.75 3.72
N MET A 176 17.96 30.78 4.54
CA MET A 176 18.92 30.67 5.64
C MET A 176 18.42 29.73 6.75
N VAL A 177 17.13 29.78 7.12
CA VAL A 177 16.54 28.83 8.10
C VAL A 177 16.61 27.39 7.59
N ARG A 178 16.35 27.14 6.30
CA ARG A 178 16.49 25.79 5.72
C ARG A 178 17.96 25.33 5.63
N HIS A 179 18.92 26.24 5.43
CA HIS A 179 20.36 25.90 5.52
C HIS A 179 20.82 25.48 6.92
N PHE A 180 20.13 25.90 7.99
CA PHE A 180 20.35 25.33 9.34
C PHE A 180 19.78 23.89 9.46
N MET A 181 19.00 23.40 8.50
CA MET A 181 18.46 22.04 8.47
C MET A 181 19.25 21.13 7.51
N ASP A 182 19.85 21.73 6.47
CA ASP A 182 20.76 21.05 5.51
C ASP A 182 22.11 20.61 6.14
N ILE A 183 22.39 21.00 7.40
CA ILE A 183 23.60 20.66 8.16
C ILE A 183 23.22 19.71 9.32
N PRO A 184 23.94 18.59 9.56
CA PRO A 184 23.66 17.67 10.66
C PRO A 184 23.70 18.38 12.03
N ASP A 185 22.72 18.06 12.88
CA ASP A 185 22.36 18.76 14.13
C ASP A 185 22.08 20.27 14.01
N GLY A 186 22.12 20.88 12.82
CA GLY A 186 21.99 22.32 12.65
C GLY A 186 20.68 22.88 13.21
N ALA A 187 19.62 22.07 13.21
CA ALA A 187 18.31 22.39 13.81
C ALA A 187 18.39 22.63 15.33
N ASN A 188 19.39 22.08 16.03
CA ASN A 188 19.60 22.34 17.46
C ASN A 188 19.99 23.80 17.76
N TYR A 189 20.55 24.52 16.77
CA TYR A 189 20.94 25.92 16.88
C TYR A 189 19.81 26.91 16.53
N LEU A 190 18.66 26.43 16.05
CA LEU A 190 17.49 27.29 15.81
C LEU A 190 16.79 27.66 17.11
N SER A 191 16.04 28.77 17.11
CA SER A 191 15.34 29.26 18.30
C SER A 191 13.82 29.28 18.13
N ILE A 192 13.12 29.06 19.25
CA ILE A 192 11.64 29.16 19.35
C ILE A 192 11.13 30.50 18.80
N GLY A 193 11.89 31.59 18.95
CA GLY A 193 11.55 32.91 18.41
C GLY A 193 11.34 32.93 16.89
N ILE A 194 12.12 32.15 16.13
CA ILE A 194 11.98 32.01 14.67
C ILE A 194 10.66 31.31 14.34
N ILE A 195 10.36 30.17 14.99
CA ILE A 195 9.08 29.47 14.78
C ILE A 195 7.91 30.39 15.12
N LYS A 196 7.97 31.11 16.25
CA LYS A 196 6.91 32.07 16.63
C LYS A 196 6.76 33.22 15.65
N ALA A 197 7.82 33.61 14.91
CA ALA A 197 7.73 34.60 13.85
C ALA A 197 7.06 34.02 12.59
N LEU A 198 7.46 32.84 12.14
CA LEU A 198 6.83 32.13 11.01
C LEU A 198 5.35 31.80 11.29
N VAL A 199 5.03 31.30 12.49
CA VAL A 199 3.64 31.02 12.92
C VAL A 199 2.81 32.31 12.94
N ALA A 200 3.36 33.43 13.42
CA ALA A 200 2.64 34.71 13.40
C ALA A 200 2.42 35.25 11.98
N LEU A 201 3.36 35.03 11.06
CA LEU A 201 3.25 35.38 9.65
C LEU A 201 2.12 34.59 8.97
N VAL A 202 2.06 33.27 9.21
CA VAL A 202 1.03 32.38 8.62
C VAL A 202 -0.35 32.58 9.25
N GLU A 203 -0.45 32.86 10.56
CA GLU A 203 -1.75 33.20 11.18
C GLU A 203 -2.35 34.49 10.58
N HIS A 204 -1.52 35.43 10.11
CA HIS A 204 -1.96 36.74 9.62
C HIS A 204 -2.64 36.73 8.24
N GLU A 205 -2.12 35.98 7.25
CA GLU A 205 -2.78 35.84 5.94
C GLU A 205 -4.18 35.20 6.03
N ASN A 206 -4.38 34.31 7.01
CA ASN A 206 -5.66 33.66 7.28
C ASN A 206 -6.71 34.61 7.90
N GLU A 207 -6.28 35.70 8.54
CA GLU A 207 -7.15 36.76 9.05
C GLU A 207 -7.54 37.73 7.91
N GLU A 208 -6.57 38.24 7.15
CA GLU A 208 -6.83 39.25 6.09
C GLU A 208 -7.57 38.68 4.87
N SER A 209 -7.58 37.35 4.70
CA SER A 209 -8.46 36.64 3.75
C SER A 209 -9.97 36.77 4.03
N GLN A 210 -10.38 37.44 5.13
CA GLN A 210 -11.78 37.53 5.57
C GLN A 210 -12.33 38.96 5.65
N GLU A 211 -11.48 40.00 5.65
CA GLU A 211 -11.91 41.40 5.77
C GLU A 211 -11.37 42.27 4.62
N LEU A 212 -12.30 42.99 3.98
CA LEU A 212 -12.17 43.89 2.82
C LEU A 212 -10.78 44.52 2.58
N SER A 213 -10.23 44.24 1.40
CA SER A 213 -8.89 44.64 0.95
C SER A 213 -8.77 46.13 0.53
N GLU A 214 -8.88 47.05 1.48
CA GLU A 214 -8.58 48.48 1.28
C GLU A 214 -7.70 49.05 2.42
N THR A 215 -6.77 49.94 2.08
CA THR A 215 -5.93 50.78 2.97
C THR A 215 -4.61 50.24 3.58
N ILE A 216 -4.00 49.16 3.05
CA ILE A 216 -2.56 48.86 3.25
C ILE A 216 -1.83 48.81 1.90
N SER A 217 -0.60 49.34 1.86
CA SER A 217 0.17 49.50 0.61
C SER A 217 0.66 48.16 0.03
N SER A 218 0.55 48.03 -1.30
CA SER A 218 0.68 46.78 -2.05
C SER A 218 2.10 46.18 -2.15
N GLU A 219 3.14 46.91 -1.74
CA GLU A 219 4.55 46.46 -1.85
C GLU A 219 4.98 45.44 -0.77
N PHE A 220 4.25 45.34 0.34
CA PHE A 220 4.63 44.53 1.50
C PHE A 220 3.67 43.38 1.84
N HIS A 221 2.69 43.12 0.97
CA HIS A 221 1.79 41.97 1.08
C HIS A 221 2.59 40.67 0.89
N VAL A 222 2.39 39.69 1.78
CA VAL A 222 3.05 38.38 1.68
C VAL A 222 2.21 37.50 0.73
N PRO A 223 2.77 36.93 -0.36
CA PRO A 223 1.98 36.11 -1.26
C PRO A 223 1.69 34.72 -0.70
N ALA A 224 0.52 34.16 -0.97
CA ALA A 224 0.13 32.80 -0.53
C ALA A 224 1.12 31.67 -0.92
N PRO A 225 1.88 31.73 -2.03
CA PRO A 225 2.98 30.79 -2.28
C PRO A 225 4.10 30.85 -1.23
N PHE A 226 4.36 32.02 -0.63
CA PHE A 226 5.38 32.20 0.41
C PHE A 226 4.91 31.69 1.77
N SER A 227 3.66 31.92 2.17
CA SER A 227 3.12 31.30 3.39
C SER A 227 3.04 29.78 3.27
N ARG A 228 2.76 29.23 2.07
CA ARG A 228 2.91 27.80 1.79
C ARG A 228 4.35 27.31 2.07
N LEU A 229 5.37 27.98 1.54
CA LEU A 229 6.78 27.63 1.83
C LEU A 229 7.12 27.72 3.32
N CYS A 230 6.53 28.68 4.05
CA CYS A 230 6.69 28.78 5.52
C CYS A 230 6.03 27.59 6.24
N ILE A 231 4.86 27.13 5.78
CA ILE A 231 4.17 25.95 6.34
C ILE A 231 4.97 24.68 6.04
N GLU A 232 5.46 24.51 4.82
CA GLU A 232 6.30 23.36 4.43
C GLU A 232 7.60 23.33 5.25
N THR A 233 8.24 24.47 5.47
CA THR A 233 9.40 24.60 6.38
C THR A 233 9.05 24.24 7.83
N ILE A 234 7.86 24.61 8.32
CA ILE A 234 7.38 24.22 9.67
C ILE A 234 7.09 22.69 9.74
N CYS A 235 6.57 22.08 8.68
CA CYS A 235 6.36 20.62 8.60
C CYS A 235 7.68 19.84 8.63
N GLU A 236 8.68 20.31 7.89
CA GLU A 236 10.04 19.75 7.89
C GLU A 236 10.67 19.91 9.29
N LEU A 237 10.67 21.13 9.85
CA LEU A 237 11.17 21.40 11.20
C LEU A 237 10.45 20.59 12.28
N ALA A 238 9.17 20.27 12.12
CA ALA A 238 8.43 19.43 13.06
C ALA A 238 8.94 17.97 13.05
N SER A 239 9.36 17.47 11.88
CA SER A 239 9.89 16.11 11.73
C SER A 239 11.31 15.97 12.30
N PHE A 240 12.14 17.01 12.15
CA PHE A 240 13.48 17.07 12.73
C PHE A 240 13.48 17.43 14.23
N LYS A 241 12.80 18.51 14.63
CA LYS A 241 12.81 19.01 16.02
C LYS A 241 11.42 19.45 16.53
N PRO A 242 10.61 18.51 17.03
CA PRO A 242 9.22 18.78 17.43
C PRO A 242 9.09 19.68 18.67
N ASP A 243 10.11 19.71 19.55
CA ASP A 243 10.16 20.51 20.78
C ASP A 243 10.07 22.02 20.48
N ILE A 244 10.94 22.51 19.59
CA ILE A 244 10.99 23.93 19.21
C ILE A 244 9.71 24.31 18.47
N VAL A 245 9.16 23.40 17.66
CA VAL A 245 7.88 23.63 16.95
C VAL A 245 6.69 23.67 17.90
N PHE A 246 6.64 22.81 18.92
CA PHE A 246 5.61 22.82 19.96
C PHE A 246 5.65 24.10 20.80
N HIS A 247 6.81 24.45 21.36
CA HIS A 247 6.98 25.69 22.12
C HIS A 247 6.82 26.94 21.25
N GLY A 248 7.03 26.82 19.94
CA GLY A 248 6.70 27.82 18.92
C GLY A 248 5.20 27.98 18.64
N GLY A 249 4.36 27.05 19.12
CA GLY A 249 2.93 27.01 18.85
C GLY A 249 2.57 26.51 17.44
N GLY A 250 3.51 25.84 16.77
CA GLY A 250 3.41 25.35 15.40
C GLY A 250 2.54 24.10 15.26
N LEU A 251 2.59 23.14 16.19
CA LEU A 251 1.74 21.93 16.09
C LEU A 251 0.24 22.28 16.11
N ARG A 252 -0.16 23.23 16.97
CA ARG A 252 -1.51 23.82 16.97
C ARG A 252 -1.84 24.52 15.64
N LEU A 253 -0.87 25.21 15.01
CA LEU A 253 -1.07 25.81 13.69
C LEU A 253 -1.32 24.72 12.63
N LEU A 254 -0.52 23.66 12.59
CA LEU A 254 -0.70 22.54 11.66
C LEU A 254 -2.10 21.92 11.79
N ILE A 255 -2.54 21.60 13.01
CA ILE A 255 -3.92 21.10 13.27
C ILE A 255 -4.98 22.11 12.80
N THR A 256 -4.77 23.41 13.05
CA THR A 256 -5.69 24.48 12.59
C THR A 256 -5.74 24.57 11.06
N LEU A 257 -4.61 24.38 10.37
CA LEU A 257 -4.50 24.39 8.91
C LEU A 257 -5.15 23.15 8.27
N ILE A 258 -4.97 21.96 8.85
CA ILE A 258 -5.67 20.73 8.43
C ILE A 258 -7.19 20.94 8.40
N ILE A 259 -7.73 21.60 9.45
CA ILE A 259 -9.16 21.89 9.55
C ILE A 259 -9.61 22.99 8.57
N ASN A 260 -8.81 24.04 8.33
CA ASN A 260 -9.30 25.28 7.70
C ASN A 260 -8.73 25.64 6.32
N ALA A 261 -7.53 25.18 5.95
CA ALA A 261 -6.80 25.65 4.76
C ALA A 261 -7.28 25.02 3.44
N SER A 262 -6.52 25.22 2.35
CA SER A 262 -6.69 24.52 1.07
C SER A 262 -6.42 23.01 1.19
N SER A 263 -6.76 22.22 0.17
CA SER A 263 -6.56 20.76 0.22
C SER A 263 -5.08 20.38 0.15
N ASP A 264 -4.31 21.09 -0.68
CA ASP A 264 -2.86 20.90 -0.84
C ASP A 264 -2.10 21.16 0.47
N ILE A 265 -2.39 22.29 1.15
CA ILE A 265 -1.76 22.64 2.43
C ILE A 265 -2.11 21.61 3.51
N ALA A 266 -3.37 21.16 3.54
CA ALA A 266 -3.80 20.13 4.48
C ALA A 266 -3.09 18.80 4.24
N ALA A 267 -2.82 18.40 2.99
CA ALA A 267 -2.07 17.18 2.68
C ALA A 267 -0.64 17.22 3.23
N SER A 268 0.10 18.32 3.03
CA SER A 268 1.45 18.49 3.59
C SER A 268 1.45 18.47 5.13
N CYS A 269 0.44 19.09 5.76
CA CYS A 269 0.29 19.08 7.22
C CYS A 269 -0.08 17.69 7.77
N ILE A 270 -0.88 16.91 7.04
CA ILE A 270 -1.27 15.54 7.40
C ILE A 270 -0.06 14.61 7.45
N ILE A 271 0.84 14.70 6.47
CA ILE A 271 2.04 13.84 6.40
C ILE A 271 2.98 14.16 7.57
N ALA A 272 3.19 15.44 7.89
CA ALA A 272 3.98 15.84 9.07
C ALA A 272 3.32 15.43 10.40
N LEU A 273 1.97 15.45 10.49
CA LEU A 273 1.27 14.98 11.68
C LEU A 273 1.39 13.45 11.86
N LEU A 274 1.46 12.70 10.77
CA LEU A 274 1.69 11.25 10.79
C LEU A 274 3.14 10.91 11.21
N SER A 275 4.16 11.57 10.64
CA SER A 275 5.57 11.33 11.03
C SER A 275 5.84 11.69 12.51
N LEU A 276 5.21 12.76 13.01
CA LEU A 276 5.22 13.12 14.44
C LEU A 276 4.60 12.05 15.36
N LEU A 277 3.59 11.32 14.88
CA LEU A 277 2.95 10.26 15.68
C LEU A 277 3.68 8.92 15.59
N ASP A 278 4.52 8.72 14.57
CA ASP A 278 5.38 7.55 14.48
C ASP A 278 6.60 7.61 15.42
N ARG A 279 7.24 8.79 15.61
CA ARG A 279 8.40 8.95 16.51
C ARG A 279 8.00 9.09 18.00
N PRO A 280 8.47 8.24 18.94
CA PRO A 280 8.01 8.27 20.34
C PRO A 280 8.26 9.61 21.04
N ASN A 281 9.46 10.18 20.86
CA ASN A 281 9.88 11.46 21.44
C ASN A 281 8.99 12.62 20.96
N ALA A 282 8.41 12.52 19.75
CA ALA A 282 7.53 13.53 19.17
C ALA A 282 6.09 13.47 19.71
N ARG A 283 5.58 12.27 20.06
CA ARG A 283 4.21 12.07 20.58
C ARG A 283 3.94 12.85 21.87
N LEU A 284 4.94 13.00 22.73
CA LEU A 284 4.87 13.75 23.99
C LEU A 284 4.31 15.18 23.77
N PHE A 285 4.69 15.81 22.66
CA PHE A 285 4.27 17.18 22.30
C PHE A 285 2.85 17.27 21.72
N LEU A 286 2.18 16.15 21.46
CA LEU A 286 0.77 16.09 21.02
C LEU A 286 -0.21 15.78 22.17
N ARG A 287 0.26 15.91 23.43
CA ARG A 287 -0.53 15.72 24.66
C ARG A 287 -1.30 14.40 24.68
N ASN A 288 -0.67 13.34 24.19
CA ASN A 288 -1.24 11.98 24.17
C ASN A 288 -2.63 11.90 23.49
N GLY A 289 -2.86 12.71 22.46
CA GLY A 289 -4.05 12.66 21.61
C GLY A 289 -5.12 13.73 21.88
N PHE A 290 -5.10 14.41 23.04
CA PHE A 290 -6.11 15.43 23.38
C PHE A 290 -6.19 16.59 22.37
N ASP A 291 -5.09 16.99 21.75
CA ASP A 291 -5.12 18.05 20.72
C ASP A 291 -5.80 17.56 19.40
N LEU A 292 -5.95 16.25 19.19
CA LEU A 292 -6.63 15.64 18.02
C LEU A 292 -8.16 15.57 18.18
N ASP A 293 -8.72 15.62 19.39
CA ASP A 293 -10.17 15.74 19.62
C ASP A 293 -10.76 16.96 18.89
N SER A 294 -9.95 18.00 18.70
CA SER A 294 -10.30 19.19 17.93
C SER A 294 -10.69 18.87 16.47
N LEU A 295 -10.14 17.81 15.87
CA LEU A 295 -10.53 17.33 14.53
C LEU A 295 -11.97 16.81 14.55
N ILE A 296 -12.33 16.00 15.55
CA ILE A 296 -13.66 15.39 15.65
C ILE A 296 -14.74 16.42 15.99
N SER A 297 -14.37 17.51 16.66
CA SER A 297 -15.28 18.65 16.94
C SER A 297 -15.97 19.20 15.69
N VAL A 298 -15.36 19.06 14.50
CA VAL A 298 -15.92 19.55 13.22
C VAL A 298 -17.22 18.83 12.84
N TYR A 299 -17.40 17.55 13.18
CA TYR A 299 -18.68 16.84 12.98
C TYR A 299 -19.77 17.36 13.93
N SER A 300 -19.37 17.88 15.09
CA SER A 300 -20.30 18.48 16.06
C SER A 300 -20.91 19.80 15.56
N LEU A 301 -20.26 20.50 14.61
CA LEU A 301 -20.74 21.75 14.00
C LEU A 301 -21.93 21.59 13.03
N PHE A 302 -22.26 20.37 12.59
CA PHE A 302 -23.38 20.14 11.67
C PHE A 302 -24.73 20.20 12.39
N GLU A 303 -25.66 21.00 11.86
CA GLU A 303 -27.05 21.07 12.33
C GLU A 303 -27.95 20.02 11.65
N ASP A 304 -29.08 19.71 12.28
CA ASP A 304 -30.08 18.74 11.78
C ASP A 304 -30.77 19.19 10.48
N ASN A 305 -30.94 20.50 10.27
CA ASN A 305 -31.81 21.09 9.23
C ASN A 305 -31.03 21.73 8.07
N ASP A 306 -29.80 21.28 7.81
CA ASP A 306 -28.87 21.94 6.88
C ASP A 306 -29.17 21.63 5.39
N GLU A 307 -30.29 22.18 4.88
CA GLU A 307 -30.78 22.03 3.49
C GLU A 307 -29.88 22.67 2.40
N GLY A 308 -28.56 22.80 2.62
CA GLY A 308 -27.56 23.11 1.59
C GLY A 308 -27.65 24.47 0.89
N LYS A 309 -28.57 25.34 1.31
CA LYS A 309 -28.84 26.68 0.72
C LYS A 309 -27.83 27.75 1.15
N THR A 310 -26.92 27.43 2.06
CA THR A 310 -25.92 28.37 2.61
C THR A 310 -24.50 28.05 2.07
N PRO A 311 -23.69 29.06 1.69
CA PRO A 311 -22.31 28.83 1.24
C PRO A 311 -21.39 28.34 2.37
N SER A 312 -21.80 28.50 3.64
CA SER A 312 -21.12 27.94 4.81
C SER A 312 -21.23 26.42 4.89
N SER A 313 -22.39 25.83 4.60
CA SER A 313 -22.59 24.37 4.59
C SER A 313 -21.60 23.64 3.67
N LYS A 314 -21.36 24.17 2.46
CA LYS A 314 -20.34 23.64 1.54
C LYS A 314 -18.91 23.73 2.08
N ARG A 315 -18.59 24.78 2.88
CA ARG A 315 -17.29 24.89 3.56
C ARG A 315 -17.15 23.83 4.64
N TYR A 316 -18.14 23.69 5.54
CA TYR A 316 -18.11 22.67 6.60
C TYR A 316 -18.03 21.24 6.07
N TYR A 317 -18.78 20.93 5.01
CA TYR A 317 -18.69 19.66 4.30
C TYR A 317 -17.27 19.38 3.79
N ASN A 318 -16.63 20.34 3.10
CA ASN A 318 -15.26 20.20 2.63
C ASN A 318 -14.22 20.06 3.76
N ARG A 319 -14.43 20.71 4.92
CA ARG A 319 -13.56 20.52 6.11
C ARG A 319 -13.69 19.10 6.65
N ALA A 320 -14.92 18.63 6.82
CA ALA A 320 -15.19 17.27 7.27
C ALA A 320 -14.57 16.22 6.33
N LEU A 321 -14.58 16.42 5.00
CA LEU A 321 -14.05 15.42 4.05
C LEU A 321 -12.54 15.17 4.27
N LYS A 322 -11.77 16.24 4.50
CA LYS A 322 -10.34 16.14 4.85
C LYS A 322 -10.13 15.37 6.15
N ILE A 323 -10.99 15.61 7.13
CA ILE A 323 -10.91 14.98 8.44
C ILE A 323 -11.35 13.51 8.37
N SER A 324 -12.34 13.15 7.54
CA SER A 324 -12.70 11.75 7.28
C SER A 324 -11.55 11.00 6.61
N PHE A 325 -10.87 11.60 5.63
CA PHE A 325 -9.65 11.02 5.06
C PHE A 325 -8.55 10.83 6.12
N LEU A 326 -8.29 11.85 6.94
CA LEU A 326 -7.30 11.79 8.01
C LEU A 326 -7.62 10.74 9.10
N LEU A 327 -8.88 10.65 9.52
CA LEU A 327 -9.34 9.64 10.49
C LEU A 327 -9.26 8.23 9.90
N SER A 328 -9.52 8.05 8.59
CA SER A 328 -9.24 6.79 7.89
C SER A 328 -7.76 6.43 7.94
N LEU A 329 -6.86 7.39 7.73
CA LEU A 329 -5.41 7.13 7.83
C LEU A 329 -4.99 6.74 9.24
N PHE A 330 -5.44 7.48 10.26
CA PHE A 330 -5.09 7.19 11.66
C PHE A 330 -5.67 5.88 12.17
N LEU A 331 -6.94 5.60 11.92
CA LEU A 331 -7.59 4.40 12.48
C LEU A 331 -7.16 3.11 11.78
N LYS A 332 -6.48 3.20 10.62
CA LYS A 332 -5.77 2.08 9.99
C LYS A 332 -4.30 1.93 10.44
N SER A 333 -3.77 2.90 11.20
CA SER A 333 -2.41 2.83 11.75
C SER A 333 -2.44 2.48 13.24
N TRP A 334 -1.51 1.63 13.67
CA TRP A 334 -1.21 1.38 15.07
C TRP A 334 -0.94 2.66 15.86
N THR A 335 -0.24 3.63 15.26
CA THR A 335 0.09 4.89 15.93
C THR A 335 -1.11 5.82 16.07
N GLY A 336 -2.14 5.68 15.23
CA GLY A 336 -3.40 6.43 15.34
C GLY A 336 -4.43 5.77 16.24
N ILE A 337 -4.63 4.45 16.17
CA ILE A 337 -5.62 3.74 17.02
C ILE A 337 -5.24 3.78 18.50
N ILE A 338 -3.94 3.69 18.82
CA ILE A 338 -3.42 3.83 20.19
C ILE A 338 -3.56 5.30 20.66
N CYS A 339 -3.30 6.28 19.79
CA CYS A 339 -3.51 7.69 20.11
C CYS A 339 -4.99 8.01 20.43
N PHE A 340 -5.94 7.32 19.79
CA PHE A 340 -7.38 7.47 20.05
C PHE A 340 -7.95 6.59 21.17
N SER A 341 -7.17 5.75 21.85
CA SER A 341 -7.68 4.93 22.97
C SER A 341 -7.89 5.71 24.26
N HIS A 342 -7.24 6.86 24.40
CA HIS A 342 -7.34 7.73 25.57
C HIS A 342 -8.81 8.07 25.91
N ASN A 343 -9.09 8.26 27.21
CA ASN A 343 -10.45 8.43 27.72
C ASN A 343 -11.44 7.35 27.24
N LYS A 344 -11.00 6.07 27.19
CA LYS A 344 -11.85 4.93 26.80
C LYS A 344 -12.47 5.09 25.39
N PHE A 345 -11.65 5.50 24.41
CA PHE A 345 -12.08 5.88 23.06
C PHE A 345 -13.17 6.98 23.03
N GLY A 346 -13.15 7.91 23.99
CA GLY A 346 -14.12 9.02 24.09
C GLY A 346 -14.23 9.84 22.81
N ALA A 347 -13.11 10.04 22.11
CA ALA A 347 -13.01 10.63 20.78
C ALA A 347 -13.94 9.95 19.74
N LEU A 348 -13.86 8.61 19.63
CA LEU A 348 -14.69 7.82 18.71
C LEU A 348 -16.15 7.77 19.17
N LYS A 349 -16.40 7.66 20.48
CA LYS A 349 -17.75 7.73 21.05
C LYS A 349 -18.43 9.08 20.72
N LEU A 350 -17.68 10.18 20.70
CA LEU A 350 -18.17 11.49 20.25
C LEU A 350 -18.41 11.54 18.74
N LEU A 351 -17.50 11.01 17.91
CA LEU A 351 -17.70 10.88 16.45
C LEU A 351 -19.00 10.13 16.14
N LEU A 352 -19.18 8.97 16.77
CA LEU A 352 -20.33 8.10 16.58
C LEU A 352 -21.63 8.70 17.14
N SER A 353 -21.57 9.48 18.22
CA SER A 353 -22.76 10.21 18.73
C SER A 353 -23.39 11.12 17.66
N ASN A 354 -22.60 11.65 16.72
CA ASN A 354 -23.10 12.49 15.62
C ASN A 354 -23.96 11.72 14.60
N LEU A 355 -23.94 10.38 14.57
CA LEU A 355 -24.88 9.57 13.77
C LEU A 355 -26.34 9.74 14.22
N ARG A 356 -26.59 10.13 15.48
CA ARG A 356 -27.94 10.40 16.00
C ARG A 356 -28.58 11.62 15.33
N LYS A 357 -27.77 12.61 14.91
CA LYS A 357 -28.24 13.80 14.19
C LYS A 357 -28.97 13.41 12.91
N LYS A 358 -29.92 14.24 12.48
CA LYS A 358 -30.83 13.97 11.35
C LYS A 358 -30.24 14.32 9.98
N ASN A 359 -29.02 14.84 9.95
CA ASN A 359 -28.36 15.30 8.74
C ASN A 359 -27.89 14.13 7.87
N ASN A 360 -28.59 13.87 6.76
CA ASN A 360 -28.33 12.74 5.87
C ASN A 360 -26.91 12.72 5.27
N LYS A 361 -26.35 13.89 4.93
CA LYS A 361 -24.99 13.99 4.39
C LYS A 361 -23.95 13.57 5.43
N LEU A 362 -24.12 14.01 6.68
CA LEU A 362 -23.28 13.63 7.81
C LEU A 362 -23.38 12.12 8.10
N ARG A 363 -24.59 11.55 8.10
CA ARG A 363 -24.80 10.10 8.30
C ARG A 363 -24.12 9.27 7.21
N SER A 364 -24.33 9.59 5.93
CA SER A 364 -23.65 8.90 4.82
C SER A 364 -22.14 8.94 5.00
N MET A 365 -21.60 10.13 5.30
CA MET A 365 -20.18 10.38 5.40
C MET A 365 -19.48 9.61 6.54
N ILE A 366 -20.12 9.50 7.70
CA ILE A 366 -19.59 8.70 8.82
C ILE A 366 -19.72 7.20 8.49
N LEU A 367 -20.80 6.75 7.82
CA LEU A 367 -20.93 5.37 7.36
C LEU A 367 -19.89 5.01 6.28
N ASP A 368 -19.63 5.90 5.33
CA ASP A 368 -18.60 5.73 4.29
C ASP A 368 -17.19 5.67 4.91
N LEU A 369 -16.93 6.43 5.99
CA LEU A 369 -15.69 6.34 6.78
C LEU A 369 -15.57 4.99 7.52
N LEU A 370 -16.63 4.51 8.17
CA LEU A 370 -16.62 3.24 8.91
C LEU A 370 -16.49 2.01 7.99
N LEU A 371 -17.12 2.05 6.81
CA LEU A 371 -16.96 1.03 5.76
C LEU A 371 -15.51 0.97 5.22
N ASP A 372 -14.83 2.11 5.17
CA ASP A 372 -13.45 2.21 4.71
C ASP A 372 -12.42 1.79 5.77
N ILE A 373 -12.64 2.15 7.04
CA ILE A 373 -11.81 1.71 8.17
C ILE A 373 -11.76 0.19 8.27
N LEU A 374 -12.89 -0.49 8.08
CA LEU A 374 -12.96 -1.97 8.08
C LEU A 374 -12.57 -2.62 6.72
N ARG A 375 -12.06 -1.85 5.74
CA ARG A 375 -11.77 -2.31 4.36
C ARG A 375 -12.93 -3.02 3.64
N ILE A 376 -14.19 -2.73 4.02
CA ILE A 376 -15.38 -3.28 3.35
C ILE A 376 -15.62 -2.56 2.02
N LYS A 377 -15.53 -1.23 2.05
CA LYS A 377 -15.63 -0.39 0.85
C LYS A 377 -14.80 0.88 1.00
N ALA A 378 -13.93 1.12 0.04
CA ALA A 378 -13.13 2.34 -0.09
C ALA A 378 -14.00 3.61 -0.17
N LEU A 379 -13.49 4.75 0.33
CA LEU A 379 -14.13 6.07 0.34
C LEU A 379 -14.68 6.47 -1.05
N PRO A 380 -16.01 6.36 -1.31
CA PRO A 380 -16.53 6.44 -2.69
C PRO A 380 -16.44 7.83 -3.34
N TRP A 381 -16.15 8.86 -2.53
CA TRP A 381 -16.05 10.25 -2.95
C TRP A 381 -14.60 10.70 -3.22
N LEU A 382 -13.58 9.90 -2.88
CA LEU A 382 -12.20 10.37 -2.84
C LEU A 382 -11.65 10.73 -4.24
N GLU A 383 -11.87 9.86 -5.22
CA GLU A 383 -11.52 10.05 -6.65
C GLU A 383 -12.03 11.40 -7.19
N ASN A 384 -13.28 11.74 -6.86
CA ASN A 384 -13.97 12.93 -7.34
C ASN A 384 -13.80 14.15 -6.41
N SER A 385 -12.78 14.13 -5.52
CA SER A 385 -12.55 15.17 -4.52
C SER A 385 -11.24 15.93 -4.72
N SER A 386 -11.23 17.20 -4.32
CA SER A 386 -9.99 18.00 -4.23
C SER A 386 -8.92 17.44 -3.27
N VAL A 387 -9.25 16.42 -2.46
CA VAL A 387 -8.28 15.72 -1.60
C VAL A 387 -7.56 14.63 -2.39
N GLY A 388 -8.30 13.83 -3.17
CA GLY A 388 -7.73 12.86 -4.11
C GLY A 388 -6.91 13.55 -5.21
N GLU A 389 -7.41 14.66 -5.77
CA GLU A 389 -6.67 15.46 -6.76
C GLU A 389 -5.36 16.04 -6.19
N ALA A 390 -5.39 16.59 -4.97
CA ALA A 390 -4.20 17.13 -4.30
C ALA A 390 -3.18 16.02 -3.98
N MET A 391 -3.65 14.87 -3.48
CA MET A 391 -2.78 13.72 -3.16
C MET A 391 -2.15 13.12 -4.43
N SER A 392 -2.93 12.98 -5.51
CA SER A 392 -2.42 12.51 -6.81
C SER A 392 -1.32 13.42 -7.36
N LYS A 393 -1.53 14.75 -7.32
CA LYS A 393 -0.49 15.73 -7.71
C LYS A 393 0.75 15.62 -6.83
N PHE A 394 0.59 15.58 -5.51
CA PHE A 394 1.69 15.48 -4.56
C PHE A 394 2.51 14.18 -4.76
N MET A 395 1.84 13.04 -4.93
CA MET A 395 2.51 11.77 -5.22
C MET A 395 3.23 11.78 -6.56
N SER A 396 2.62 12.32 -7.63
CA SER A 396 3.27 12.41 -8.95
C SER A 396 4.53 13.30 -8.96
N GLN A 397 4.61 14.26 -8.04
CA GLN A 397 5.80 15.11 -7.84
C GLN A 397 6.92 14.38 -7.10
N ILE A 398 6.61 13.32 -6.34
CA ILE A 398 7.60 12.51 -5.60
C ILE A 398 8.07 11.31 -6.43
N THR A 399 7.18 10.64 -7.17
CA THR A 399 7.52 9.38 -7.86
C THR A 399 8.14 9.56 -9.26
N CYS A 400 8.18 10.79 -9.79
CA CYS A 400 8.77 11.13 -11.10
C CYS A 400 8.29 10.27 -12.29
N SER A 401 7.07 9.70 -12.22
CA SER A 401 6.53 8.73 -13.18
C SER A 401 5.10 9.09 -13.60
N PRO A 402 4.86 9.50 -14.86
CA PRO A 402 3.59 10.15 -15.25
C PRO A 402 2.43 9.20 -15.62
N GLU A 403 2.64 7.88 -15.65
CA GLU A 403 1.71 6.92 -16.30
C GLU A 403 0.78 6.15 -15.34
N HIS A 404 0.91 6.33 -14.02
CA HIS A 404 0.25 5.44 -13.04
C HIS A 404 -1.12 5.97 -12.59
N GLN A 405 -2.19 5.27 -12.96
CA GLN A 405 -3.54 5.56 -12.49
C GLN A 405 -3.73 5.11 -11.04
N MET A 406 -4.25 5.99 -10.19
CA MET A 406 -4.60 5.67 -8.80
C MET A 406 -5.78 4.69 -8.75
N THR A 407 -5.61 3.56 -8.06
CA THR A 407 -6.69 2.60 -7.80
C THR A 407 -7.46 2.96 -6.53
N TYR A 408 -8.77 3.09 -6.62
CA TYR A 408 -9.63 3.48 -5.49
C TYR A 408 -10.46 2.33 -4.90
N GLU A 409 -10.10 1.07 -5.19
CA GLU A 409 -10.77 -0.13 -4.70
C GLU A 409 -9.81 -1.04 -3.91
N TYR A 410 -10.34 -1.82 -2.97
CA TYR A 410 -9.56 -2.82 -2.24
C TYR A 410 -9.36 -4.09 -3.06
N SER A 411 -8.15 -4.62 -3.08
CA SER A 411 -7.87 -5.94 -3.65
C SER A 411 -8.57 -7.06 -2.87
N SER A 412 -9.08 -8.05 -3.61
CA SER A 412 -9.50 -9.33 -3.05
C SER A 412 -8.27 -10.07 -2.50
N ILE A 413 -8.31 -10.44 -1.22
CA ILE A 413 -7.27 -11.23 -0.55
C ILE A 413 -7.74 -12.69 -0.52
N ASP A 414 -6.84 -13.65 -0.75
CA ASP A 414 -7.15 -15.07 -0.58
C ASP A 414 -7.14 -15.47 0.91
N SER A 415 -8.16 -16.21 1.31
CA SER A 415 -8.39 -16.76 2.65
C SER A 415 -7.22 -17.55 3.27
N GLN A 416 -6.31 -18.08 2.46
CA GLN A 416 -5.13 -18.85 2.92
C GLN A 416 -3.80 -18.09 2.83
N SER A 417 -3.82 -16.78 2.56
CA SER A 417 -2.59 -15.96 2.45
C SER A 417 -2.09 -15.42 3.78
N PHE A 418 -0.77 -15.22 3.88
CA PHE A 418 -0.08 -14.50 4.96
C PHE A 418 -0.78 -13.17 5.32
N GLU A 419 -1.14 -12.37 4.32
CA GLU A 419 -1.77 -11.06 4.53
C GLU A 419 -3.22 -11.16 5.02
N PHE A 420 -3.96 -12.24 4.71
CA PHE A 420 -5.32 -12.42 5.20
C PHE A 420 -5.37 -12.49 6.73
N SER A 421 -4.45 -13.23 7.36
CA SER A 421 -4.34 -13.29 8.83
C SER A 421 -4.12 -11.89 9.42
N ILE A 422 -3.10 -11.16 8.94
CA ILE A 422 -2.72 -9.84 9.48
C ILE A 422 -3.84 -8.81 9.31
N VAL A 423 -4.44 -8.74 8.12
CA VAL A 423 -5.54 -7.81 7.84
C VAL A 423 -6.78 -8.16 8.65
N SER A 424 -7.13 -9.44 8.76
CA SER A 424 -8.25 -9.93 9.56
C SER A 424 -8.08 -9.64 11.05
N HIS A 425 -6.85 -9.77 11.56
CA HIS A 425 -6.53 -9.51 12.96
C HIS A 425 -6.74 -8.03 13.33
N TYR A 426 -6.34 -7.13 12.43
CA TYR A 426 -6.61 -5.69 12.59
C TYR A 426 -8.10 -5.34 12.38
N GLN A 427 -8.80 -6.00 11.44
CA GLN A 427 -10.25 -5.83 11.24
C GLN A 427 -11.06 -6.30 12.47
N GLY A 428 -10.66 -7.39 13.11
CA GLY A 428 -11.27 -7.86 14.36
C GLY A 428 -11.04 -6.89 15.51
N LEU A 429 -9.79 -6.44 15.72
CA LEU A 429 -9.45 -5.40 16.70
C LEU A 429 -10.31 -4.14 16.53
N LEU A 430 -10.38 -3.60 15.31
CA LEU A 430 -11.23 -2.46 14.97
C LEU A 430 -12.71 -2.74 15.25
N SER A 431 -13.20 -3.93 14.87
CA SER A 431 -14.59 -4.32 15.12
C SER A 431 -14.91 -4.32 16.62
N LYS A 432 -14.00 -4.84 17.47
CA LYS A 432 -14.18 -4.80 18.93
C LYS A 432 -14.12 -3.38 19.50
N VAL A 433 -13.23 -2.52 19.01
CA VAL A 433 -13.23 -1.09 19.39
C VAL A 433 -14.56 -0.42 19.03
N LEU A 434 -15.15 -0.75 17.86
CA LEU A 434 -16.47 -0.25 17.45
C LEU A 434 -17.63 -0.79 18.31
N PHE A 435 -17.61 -2.07 18.72
CA PHE A 435 -18.58 -2.58 19.70
C PHE A 435 -18.47 -1.85 21.04
N ASN A 436 -17.26 -1.65 21.55
CA ASN A 436 -17.01 -0.90 22.79
C ASN A 436 -17.38 0.61 22.67
N CYS A 437 -17.76 1.10 21.48
CA CYS A 437 -18.25 2.45 21.23
C CYS A 437 -19.76 2.52 20.89
N ASP A 438 -20.55 1.51 21.26
CA ASP A 438 -22.01 1.44 21.11
C ASP A 438 -22.53 1.62 19.67
N VAL A 439 -21.75 1.20 18.67
CA VAL A 439 -22.15 1.32 17.25
C VAL A 439 -23.45 0.58 16.93
N MET A 440 -23.65 -0.62 17.49
CA MET A 440 -24.79 -1.48 17.16
C MET A 440 -26.15 -0.83 17.46
N PRO A 441 -26.42 -0.32 18.69
CA PRO A 441 -27.61 0.50 18.97
C PRO A 441 -27.85 1.64 17.98
N LEU A 442 -26.81 2.38 17.60
CA LEU A 442 -26.92 3.54 16.69
C LEU A 442 -27.36 3.13 15.28
N LEU A 443 -26.90 1.97 14.79
CA LEU A 443 -27.32 1.43 13.49
C LEU A 443 -28.78 0.98 13.51
N PHE A 444 -29.22 0.27 14.56
CA PHE A 444 -30.63 -0.13 14.69
C PHE A 444 -31.56 1.08 14.80
N ASP A 445 -31.15 2.14 15.50
CA ASP A 445 -31.92 3.38 15.58
C ASP A 445 -32.07 4.03 14.20
N ILE A 446 -31.01 4.09 13.38
CA ILE A 446 -31.06 4.60 12.00
C ILE A 446 -31.96 3.73 11.10
N ILE A 447 -31.82 2.40 11.17
CA ILE A 447 -32.59 1.47 10.34
C ILE A 447 -34.08 1.50 10.69
N ASN A 448 -34.42 1.66 11.98
CA ASN A 448 -35.81 1.81 12.41
C ASN A 448 -36.39 3.22 12.12
N GLU A 449 -35.56 4.27 12.02
CA GLU A 449 -36.02 5.58 11.54
C GLU A 449 -36.42 5.58 10.05
N ASN A 450 -35.76 4.79 9.20
CA ASN A 450 -36.05 4.57 7.76
C ASN A 450 -36.51 5.84 6.99
N ARG A 451 -35.85 6.99 7.21
CA ARG A 451 -36.21 8.27 6.55
C ARG A 451 -35.69 8.42 5.13
N ASP A 452 -34.58 7.75 4.83
CA ASP A 452 -33.84 7.83 3.59
C ASP A 452 -33.41 6.41 3.21
N GLU A 453 -33.78 5.98 2.01
CA GLU A 453 -33.54 4.61 1.56
C GLU A 453 -32.05 4.34 1.32
N GLU A 454 -31.29 5.29 0.77
CA GLU A 454 -29.85 5.11 0.51
C GLU A 454 -29.07 4.92 1.82
N ILE A 455 -29.37 5.75 2.83
CA ILE A 455 -28.71 5.67 4.14
C ILE A 455 -29.17 4.42 4.90
N THR A 456 -30.45 4.04 4.80
CA THR A 456 -30.94 2.80 5.43
C THR A 456 -30.27 1.58 4.80
N MET A 457 -30.08 1.57 3.48
CA MET A 457 -29.35 0.50 2.79
C MET A 457 -27.86 0.49 3.15
N LYS A 458 -27.19 1.65 3.23
CA LYS A 458 -25.80 1.74 3.72
C LYS A 458 -25.65 1.23 5.16
N ALA A 459 -26.55 1.64 6.07
CA ALA A 459 -26.53 1.20 7.46
C ALA A 459 -26.82 -0.31 7.60
N THR A 460 -27.76 -0.85 6.81
CA THR A 460 -28.06 -2.30 6.76
C THR A 460 -26.88 -3.10 6.23
N TYR A 461 -26.23 -2.61 5.16
CA TYR A 461 -25.05 -3.22 4.56
C TYR A 461 -23.86 -3.23 5.54
N PHE A 462 -23.58 -2.10 6.20
CA PHE A 462 -22.54 -1.99 7.22
C PHE A 462 -22.84 -2.89 8.43
N LEU A 463 -24.06 -2.88 8.97
CA LEU A 463 -24.50 -3.78 10.05
C LEU A 463 -24.25 -5.25 9.70
N THR A 464 -24.65 -5.66 8.48
CA THR A 464 -24.49 -7.05 8.03
C THR A 464 -23.00 -7.44 7.91
N HIS A 465 -22.15 -6.55 7.39
CA HIS A 465 -20.72 -6.79 7.32
C HIS A 465 -20.05 -6.80 8.71
N VAL A 466 -20.42 -5.91 9.63
CA VAL A 466 -19.88 -5.89 11.01
C VAL A 466 -20.22 -7.19 11.75
N VAL A 467 -21.46 -7.70 11.63
CA VAL A 467 -21.86 -8.98 12.24
C VAL A 467 -21.13 -10.16 11.58
N ASN A 468 -20.95 -10.16 10.26
CA ASN A 468 -20.17 -11.21 9.59
C ASN A 468 -18.69 -11.19 10.02
N LEU A 469 -18.08 -10.00 10.13
CA LEU A 469 -16.72 -9.84 10.65
C LEU A 469 -16.62 -10.29 12.11
N SER A 470 -17.60 -9.96 12.97
CA SER A 470 -17.55 -10.38 14.38
C SER A 470 -17.69 -11.89 14.57
N VAL A 471 -18.56 -12.55 13.80
CA VAL A 471 -18.75 -14.01 13.87
C VAL A 471 -17.53 -14.77 13.35
N ASN A 472 -16.79 -14.22 12.38
CA ASN A 472 -15.64 -14.89 11.77
C ASN A 472 -14.30 -14.53 12.42
N LEU A 473 -14.15 -13.34 13.03
CA LEU A 473 -12.83 -12.79 13.42
C LEU A 473 -12.67 -12.51 14.93
N LEU A 474 -13.73 -12.66 15.75
CA LEU A 474 -13.69 -12.36 17.18
C LEU A 474 -14.15 -13.57 18.04
N PRO A 475 -13.59 -13.75 19.26
CA PRO A 475 -14.13 -14.67 20.24
C PRO A 475 -15.59 -14.35 20.56
N ARG A 476 -16.41 -15.39 20.79
CA ARG A 476 -17.87 -15.29 20.97
C ARG A 476 -18.26 -14.31 22.08
N ASP A 477 -17.51 -14.31 23.18
CA ASP A 477 -17.79 -13.49 24.36
C ASP A 477 -17.60 -11.99 24.12
N PHE A 478 -16.81 -11.59 23.12
CA PHE A 478 -16.55 -10.19 22.83
C PHE A 478 -17.71 -9.46 22.14
N TYR A 479 -18.60 -10.18 21.45
CA TYR A 479 -19.72 -9.61 20.70
C TYR A 479 -21.11 -10.06 21.18
N ASN A 480 -21.24 -11.24 21.80
CA ASN A 480 -22.56 -11.79 22.18
C ASN A 480 -23.37 -10.84 23.07
N THR A 481 -22.74 -10.21 24.08
CA THR A 481 -23.38 -9.24 24.98
C THR A 481 -23.96 -8.05 24.20
N HIS A 482 -23.11 -7.36 23.44
CA HIS A 482 -23.48 -6.20 22.61
C HIS A 482 -24.57 -6.50 21.58
N ILE A 483 -24.58 -7.72 21.01
CA ILE A 483 -25.65 -8.16 20.09
C ILE A 483 -26.96 -8.41 20.85
N ILE A 484 -26.92 -9.10 21.99
CA ILE A 484 -28.11 -9.35 22.82
C ILE A 484 -28.73 -8.04 23.31
N ASP A 485 -27.94 -7.12 23.87
CA ASP A 485 -28.42 -5.82 24.37
C ASP A 485 -29.03 -4.95 23.26
N ALA A 486 -28.51 -5.04 22.04
CA ALA A 486 -29.09 -4.38 20.88
C ALA A 486 -30.41 -5.03 20.41
N LEU A 487 -30.52 -6.36 20.46
CA LEU A 487 -31.71 -7.12 20.09
C LEU A 487 -32.89 -6.97 21.07
N VAL A 488 -32.66 -6.49 22.30
CA VAL A 488 -33.73 -6.13 23.25
C VAL A 488 -34.59 -4.97 22.73
N ARG A 489 -34.10 -4.16 21.77
CA ARG A 489 -34.89 -3.10 21.13
C ARG A 489 -35.83 -3.67 20.06
N PRO A 490 -37.13 -3.34 20.06
CA PRO A 490 -38.08 -3.90 19.10
C PRO A 490 -37.81 -3.38 17.68
N MET A 491 -37.24 -4.24 16.82
CA MET A 491 -37.10 -3.98 15.39
C MET A 491 -38.45 -4.05 14.66
N THR A 492 -38.62 -3.23 13.62
CA THR A 492 -39.77 -3.36 12.72
C THR A 492 -39.62 -4.57 11.78
N LEU A 493 -40.74 -5.16 11.35
CA LEU A 493 -40.74 -6.30 10.42
C LEU A 493 -40.08 -5.95 9.06
N ASN A 494 -40.13 -4.68 8.64
CA ASN A 494 -39.43 -4.19 7.45
C ASN A 494 -37.91 -4.06 7.65
N SER A 495 -37.45 -3.76 8.88
CA SER A 495 -36.02 -3.77 9.23
C SER A 495 -35.46 -5.19 9.08
N ILE A 496 -36.17 -6.18 9.63
CA ILE A 496 -35.77 -7.59 9.63
C ILE A 496 -35.70 -8.16 8.21
N SER A 497 -36.72 -7.92 7.37
CA SER A 497 -36.74 -8.44 5.99
C SER A 497 -35.67 -7.79 5.10
N LYS A 498 -35.32 -6.51 5.30
CA LYS A 498 -34.18 -5.86 4.63
C LYS A 498 -32.85 -6.53 5.01
N ILE A 499 -32.62 -6.83 6.30
CA ILE A 499 -31.42 -7.54 6.77
C ILE A 499 -31.35 -8.97 6.22
N GLU A 500 -32.48 -9.68 6.18
CA GLU A 500 -32.57 -11.05 5.65
C GLU A 500 -32.25 -11.10 4.15
N VAL A 501 -32.74 -10.13 3.36
CA VAL A 501 -32.41 -10.01 1.94
C VAL A 501 -30.94 -9.66 1.73
N ALA A 502 -30.37 -8.78 2.57
CA ALA A 502 -28.94 -8.42 2.51
C ALA A 502 -28.03 -9.64 2.77
N THR A 503 -28.25 -10.38 3.86
CA THR A 503 -27.49 -11.61 4.16
C THR A 503 -27.64 -12.66 3.05
N LYS A 504 -28.84 -12.86 2.50
CA LYS A 504 -29.07 -13.79 1.38
C LYS A 504 -28.38 -13.38 0.09
N SER A 505 -28.25 -12.08 -0.19
CA SER A 505 -27.54 -11.59 -1.38
C SER A 505 -26.03 -11.82 -1.33
N GLN A 506 -25.41 -11.70 -0.15
CA GLN A 506 -23.98 -11.98 0.06
C GLN A 506 -23.65 -13.46 -0.17
N GLN A 507 -24.54 -14.38 0.22
CA GLN A 507 -24.38 -15.83 0.00
C GLN A 507 -24.46 -16.27 -1.47
N ILE A 508 -24.78 -15.37 -2.41
CA ILE A 508 -24.97 -15.68 -3.84
C ILE A 508 -23.70 -15.35 -4.68
N SER A 509 -22.69 -14.74 -4.07
CA SER A 509 -21.49 -14.21 -4.76
C SER A 509 -20.53 -15.27 -5.32
N GLU A 510 -20.62 -16.53 -4.89
CA GLU A 510 -19.77 -17.64 -5.37
C GLU A 510 -20.55 -18.95 -5.63
N PRO A 511 -20.12 -19.76 -6.61
CA PRO A 511 -19.77 -19.33 -7.96
C PRO A 511 -20.71 -19.99 -8.99
N ILE A 512 -20.48 -19.68 -10.27
CA ILE A 512 -21.37 -20.01 -11.40
C ILE A 512 -21.66 -21.53 -11.58
N ALA A 513 -20.86 -22.42 -10.99
CA ALA A 513 -20.95 -23.88 -11.11
C ALA A 513 -22.35 -24.46 -10.79
N LYS A 514 -22.95 -24.08 -9.66
CA LYS A 514 -24.28 -24.60 -9.23
C LYS A 514 -25.40 -24.24 -10.22
N LYS A 515 -25.26 -23.15 -10.97
CA LYS A 515 -26.20 -22.75 -12.04
C LYS A 515 -26.10 -23.65 -13.29
N SER A 516 -24.96 -24.30 -13.53
CA SER A 516 -24.82 -25.33 -14.56
C SER A 516 -25.39 -26.68 -14.10
N GLU A 517 -25.14 -27.08 -12.86
CA GLU A 517 -25.62 -28.35 -12.29
C GLU A 517 -27.15 -28.41 -12.25
N ILE A 518 -27.80 -27.41 -11.66
CA ILE A 518 -29.27 -27.31 -11.62
C ILE A 518 -29.86 -27.31 -13.04
N LYS A 519 -29.19 -26.67 -14.00
CA LYS A 519 -29.63 -26.63 -15.41
C LYS A 519 -29.46 -27.97 -16.12
N ASN A 520 -28.45 -28.76 -15.77
CA ASN A 520 -28.27 -30.13 -16.27
C ASN A 520 -29.32 -31.06 -15.64
N ILE A 521 -29.47 -31.04 -14.31
CA ILE A 521 -30.50 -31.82 -13.59
C ILE A 521 -31.89 -31.54 -14.15
N VAL A 522 -32.28 -30.27 -14.34
CA VAL A 522 -33.56 -29.90 -14.97
C VAL A 522 -33.63 -30.37 -16.43
N LYS A 523 -32.55 -30.26 -17.21
CA LYS A 523 -32.51 -30.79 -18.58
C LYS A 523 -32.78 -32.29 -18.60
N ASP A 524 -32.14 -33.06 -17.71
CA ASP A 524 -32.17 -34.52 -17.71
C ASP A 524 -33.52 -35.04 -17.14
N ILE A 525 -34.10 -34.39 -16.13
CA ILE A 525 -35.50 -34.60 -15.72
C ILE A 525 -36.47 -34.34 -16.89
N THR A 526 -36.21 -33.32 -17.73
CA THR A 526 -37.02 -33.08 -18.95
C THR A 526 -36.69 -34.01 -20.13
N ILE A 527 -35.73 -34.91 -20.00
CA ILE A 527 -35.43 -36.00 -20.96
C ILE A 527 -36.15 -37.27 -20.48
N GLU A 528 -36.04 -37.62 -19.20
CA GLU A 528 -36.72 -38.77 -18.60
C GLU A 528 -38.24 -38.69 -18.76
N SER A 529 -38.83 -37.54 -18.42
CA SER A 529 -40.26 -37.26 -18.63
C SER A 529 -40.73 -37.27 -20.10
N ARG A 530 -39.81 -37.37 -21.08
CA ARG A 530 -40.10 -37.47 -22.52
C ARG A 530 -39.71 -38.81 -23.15
N LEU A 531 -39.16 -39.76 -22.39
CA LEU A 531 -38.94 -41.14 -22.86
C LEU A 531 -40.24 -41.95 -22.92
N TYR A 532 -41.25 -41.56 -22.12
CA TYR A 532 -42.57 -42.19 -22.05
C TYR A 532 -43.63 -41.34 -22.77
N MET A 533 -43.73 -41.48 -24.10
CA MET A 533 -44.79 -40.87 -24.91
C MET A 533 -45.63 -41.91 -25.65
N ASP A 534 -46.92 -41.60 -25.78
CA ASP A 534 -47.92 -42.43 -26.44
C ASP A 534 -47.78 -42.48 -27.97
N ASP A 535 -48.40 -43.49 -28.56
CA ASP A 535 -48.39 -43.76 -30.00
C ASP A 535 -49.02 -42.65 -30.86
N GLY A 536 -49.97 -41.87 -30.32
CA GLY A 536 -50.64 -40.78 -31.02
C GLY A 536 -49.76 -39.53 -31.05
N SER A 537 -49.28 -39.10 -29.88
CA SER A 537 -48.34 -37.97 -29.75
C SER A 537 -47.06 -38.21 -30.54
N PHE A 538 -46.53 -39.43 -30.55
CA PHE A 538 -45.34 -39.77 -31.34
C PHE A 538 -45.56 -39.61 -32.85
N LYS A 539 -46.67 -40.14 -33.39
CA LYS A 539 -47.00 -40.03 -34.83
C LYS A 539 -47.32 -38.60 -35.25
N THR A 540 -48.03 -37.84 -34.41
CA THR A 540 -48.30 -36.42 -34.66
C THR A 540 -47.04 -35.55 -34.58
N LEU A 541 -46.12 -35.82 -33.64
CA LEU A 541 -44.80 -35.17 -33.60
C LEU A 541 -44.00 -35.42 -34.90
N ILE A 542 -43.93 -36.66 -35.37
CA ILE A 542 -43.25 -37.00 -36.63
C ILE A 542 -43.87 -36.22 -37.82
N ALA A 543 -45.20 -36.18 -37.93
CA ALA A 543 -45.89 -35.40 -38.95
C ALA A 543 -45.59 -33.89 -38.84
N ASN A 544 -45.63 -33.34 -37.62
CA ASN A 544 -45.40 -31.93 -37.33
C ASN A 544 -43.95 -31.46 -37.58
N THR A 545 -42.97 -32.37 -37.69
CA THR A 545 -41.61 -32.01 -38.16
C THR A 545 -41.58 -31.51 -39.61
N LYS A 546 -42.58 -31.87 -40.43
CA LYS A 546 -42.67 -31.65 -41.89
C LYS A 546 -41.58 -32.32 -42.76
N VAL A 547 -40.61 -33.03 -42.18
CA VAL A 547 -39.46 -33.64 -42.90
C VAL A 547 -39.87 -34.62 -44.01
N LEU A 548 -40.99 -35.33 -43.83
CA LEU A 548 -41.54 -36.26 -44.82
C LEU A 548 -42.47 -35.58 -45.84
N ALA A 549 -42.97 -34.38 -45.54
CA ALA A 549 -43.92 -33.65 -46.37
C ALA A 549 -43.23 -32.65 -47.33
N VAL A 550 -42.15 -32.01 -46.89
CA VAL A 550 -41.46 -30.94 -47.64
C VAL A 550 -39.98 -31.27 -47.84
N LYS A 551 -39.49 -31.17 -49.09
CA LYS A 551 -38.10 -31.49 -49.47
C LYS A 551 -37.08 -30.39 -49.15
N GLU A 552 -37.59 -29.19 -48.85
CA GLU A 552 -36.84 -27.98 -48.51
C GLU A 552 -36.72 -27.85 -46.99
N PHE A 553 -35.51 -27.60 -46.50
CA PHE A 553 -35.19 -27.63 -45.07
C PHE A 553 -35.58 -26.36 -44.31
N ASP A 554 -35.87 -25.26 -45.02
CA ASP A 554 -36.35 -24.00 -44.45
C ASP A 554 -37.82 -24.07 -43.99
N GLU A 555 -38.55 -25.10 -44.43
CA GLU A 555 -39.92 -25.42 -44.04
C GLU A 555 -39.99 -26.44 -42.89
N TRP A 556 -38.86 -27.07 -42.54
CA TRP A 556 -38.81 -28.09 -41.50
C TRP A 556 -38.95 -27.48 -40.11
N ASN A 557 -39.74 -28.11 -39.24
CA ASN A 557 -39.91 -27.60 -37.89
C ASN A 557 -38.83 -28.12 -36.95
N TRP A 558 -37.69 -27.41 -36.95
CA TRP A 558 -36.51 -27.73 -36.16
C TRP A 558 -36.75 -27.81 -34.65
N THR A 559 -37.81 -27.20 -34.08
CA THR A 559 -38.13 -27.39 -32.66
C THR A 559 -38.75 -28.76 -32.39
N TYR A 560 -39.66 -29.24 -33.25
CA TYR A 560 -40.19 -30.61 -33.15
C TYR A 560 -39.12 -31.66 -33.45
N ILE A 561 -38.20 -31.40 -34.38
CA ILE A 561 -37.02 -32.28 -34.59
C ILE A 561 -36.17 -32.33 -33.30
N SER A 562 -35.89 -31.18 -32.68
CA SER A 562 -35.16 -31.13 -31.40
C SER A 562 -35.86 -31.90 -30.28
N GLN A 563 -37.19 -31.81 -30.17
CA GLN A 563 -37.98 -32.56 -29.18
C GLN A 563 -37.94 -34.07 -29.47
N LEU A 564 -38.02 -34.48 -30.74
CA LEU A 564 -37.92 -35.88 -31.15
C LEU A 564 -36.55 -36.49 -30.76
N CYS A 565 -35.47 -35.71 -30.89
CA CYS A 565 -34.10 -36.12 -30.55
C CYS A 565 -33.80 -36.12 -29.04
N GLN A 566 -34.57 -35.37 -28.24
CA GLN A 566 -34.37 -35.24 -26.79
C GLN A 566 -35.23 -36.21 -25.97
N GLY A 567 -36.29 -36.77 -26.54
CA GLY A 567 -37.13 -37.77 -25.89
C GLY A 567 -37.13 -39.11 -26.65
N PRO A 568 -38.07 -39.32 -27.59
CA PRO A 568 -38.41 -40.65 -28.08
C PRO A 568 -37.32 -41.32 -28.92
N LEU A 569 -36.43 -40.58 -29.59
CA LEU A 569 -35.30 -41.19 -30.30
C LEU A 569 -34.26 -41.82 -29.35
N ARG A 570 -34.26 -41.51 -28.05
CA ARG A 570 -33.44 -42.18 -27.05
C ARG A 570 -34.04 -43.51 -26.54
N ASN A 571 -35.19 -43.93 -27.06
CA ASN A 571 -35.80 -45.23 -26.75
C ASN A 571 -35.59 -46.21 -27.92
N PRO A 572 -34.91 -47.36 -27.73
CA PRO A 572 -34.56 -48.28 -28.83
C PRO A 572 -35.79 -48.83 -29.58
N LYS A 573 -36.91 -49.04 -28.89
CA LYS A 573 -38.16 -49.53 -29.52
C LYS A 573 -38.77 -48.48 -30.46
N ARG A 574 -38.69 -47.20 -30.11
CA ARG A 574 -39.15 -46.08 -30.94
C ARG A 574 -38.17 -45.75 -32.07
N PHE A 575 -36.88 -45.98 -31.86
CA PHE A 575 -35.87 -45.89 -32.92
C PHE A 575 -36.13 -46.96 -34.00
N ALA A 576 -36.31 -48.22 -33.60
CA ALA A 576 -36.69 -49.30 -34.51
C ALA A 576 -38.02 -49.00 -35.25
N GLU A 577 -39.04 -48.50 -34.55
CA GLU A 577 -40.31 -48.09 -35.16
C GLU A 577 -40.15 -47.02 -36.25
N ILE A 578 -39.26 -46.03 -36.06
CA ILE A 578 -38.92 -45.04 -37.10
C ILE A 578 -38.19 -45.69 -38.27
N GLN A 579 -37.28 -46.62 -38.01
CA GLN A 579 -36.51 -47.31 -39.05
C GLN A 579 -37.38 -48.22 -39.92
N GLU A 580 -38.37 -48.92 -39.33
CA GLU A 580 -39.31 -49.79 -40.04
C GLU A 580 -40.43 -49.01 -40.75
N LYS A 581 -41.16 -48.15 -40.01
CA LYS A 581 -42.37 -47.50 -40.52
C LYS A 581 -42.08 -46.22 -41.30
N TYR A 582 -40.96 -45.55 -41.03
CA TYR A 582 -40.58 -44.28 -41.65
C TYR A 582 -39.11 -44.23 -42.17
N PRO A 583 -38.59 -45.26 -42.88
CA PRO A 583 -37.17 -45.34 -43.29
C PRO A 583 -36.66 -44.17 -44.14
N LYS A 584 -37.56 -43.38 -44.74
CA LYS A 584 -37.22 -42.16 -45.48
C LYS A 584 -36.83 -40.98 -44.58
N PHE A 585 -37.26 -40.97 -43.31
CA PHE A 585 -37.04 -39.88 -42.36
C PHE A 585 -35.54 -39.68 -42.04
N LEU A 586 -34.90 -40.67 -41.40
CA LEU A 586 -33.47 -40.63 -41.07
C LEU A 586 -32.59 -40.49 -42.32
N LYS A 587 -32.94 -41.17 -43.43
CA LYS A 587 -32.23 -41.05 -44.71
C LYS A 587 -32.29 -39.64 -45.31
N THR A 588 -33.36 -38.89 -45.06
CA THR A 588 -33.51 -37.50 -45.52
C THR A 588 -32.73 -36.53 -44.63
N ILE A 589 -32.76 -36.71 -43.31
CA ILE A 589 -32.01 -35.87 -42.35
C ILE A 589 -30.49 -36.07 -42.51
N LEU A 590 -30.00 -37.32 -42.58
CA LEU A 590 -28.59 -37.60 -42.90
C LEU A 590 -28.23 -37.31 -44.38
N SER A 591 -29.19 -36.93 -45.22
CA SER A 591 -28.93 -36.34 -46.53
C SER A 591 -28.86 -34.81 -46.50
N PHE A 592 -29.28 -34.16 -45.43
CA PHE A 592 -29.08 -32.72 -45.23
C PHE A 592 -27.67 -32.45 -44.68
N PHE A 593 -27.21 -33.24 -43.70
CA PHE A 593 -25.88 -33.14 -43.09
C PHE A 593 -24.71 -33.63 -43.96
N ARG A 594 -24.88 -33.92 -45.26
CA ARG A 594 -23.78 -34.44 -46.10
C ARG A 594 -22.95 -33.29 -46.70
N PRO A 595 -21.60 -33.25 -46.52
CA PRO A 595 -20.74 -32.14 -46.94
C PRO A 595 -20.95 -31.67 -48.38
N PHE A 596 -20.79 -32.57 -49.35
CA PHE A 596 -20.84 -32.24 -50.78
C PHE A 596 -22.26 -32.13 -51.35
N LYS A 597 -23.28 -32.12 -50.48
CA LYS A 597 -24.64 -31.68 -50.86
C LYS A 597 -24.88 -30.20 -50.58
N TYR A 598 -23.94 -29.50 -49.93
CA TYR A 598 -23.93 -28.05 -49.69
C TYR A 598 -25.17 -27.47 -48.97
N ARG A 599 -26.06 -28.33 -48.43
CA ARG A 599 -27.26 -27.92 -47.68
C ARG A 599 -26.97 -27.46 -46.26
N PHE A 600 -25.99 -28.08 -45.61
CA PHE A 600 -25.56 -27.72 -44.25
C PHE A 600 -24.29 -26.86 -44.26
N SER A 601 -23.30 -27.22 -45.09
CA SER A 601 -21.98 -26.57 -45.21
C SER A 601 -22.03 -25.09 -45.61
N ASN A 602 -23.06 -24.66 -46.35
CA ASN A 602 -23.22 -23.28 -46.83
C ASN A 602 -24.19 -22.43 -45.98
N LEU A 603 -24.77 -22.97 -44.91
CA LEU A 603 -25.63 -22.20 -44.01
C LEU A 603 -24.79 -21.24 -43.17
N PRO A 604 -25.22 -19.98 -42.97
CA PRO A 604 -24.45 -19.01 -42.17
C PRO A 604 -24.49 -19.33 -40.67
N LEU A 605 -23.41 -18.98 -39.97
CA LEU A 605 -23.26 -19.18 -38.53
C LEU A 605 -24.19 -18.27 -37.69
N HIS A 606 -24.63 -17.16 -38.28
CA HIS A 606 -25.54 -16.15 -37.70
C HIS A 606 -26.84 -16.05 -38.52
N ALA A 607 -27.92 -15.54 -37.91
CA ALA A 607 -29.19 -15.35 -38.60
C ALA A 607 -29.01 -14.36 -39.79
N SER A 608 -29.48 -14.75 -40.97
CA SER A 608 -29.21 -14.04 -42.23
C SER A 608 -30.50 -13.80 -43.01
N THR A 609 -30.56 -12.68 -43.73
CA THR A 609 -31.66 -12.33 -44.64
C THR A 609 -31.90 -13.36 -45.74
N ARG A 610 -30.91 -14.20 -46.06
CA ARG A 610 -31.07 -15.33 -47.00
C ARG A 610 -31.99 -16.45 -46.48
N PHE A 611 -32.12 -16.61 -45.16
CA PHE A 611 -32.87 -17.71 -44.53
C PHE A 611 -33.76 -17.18 -43.38
N PRO A 612 -34.78 -16.34 -43.67
CA PRO A 612 -35.53 -15.59 -42.65
C PRO A 612 -36.36 -16.46 -41.71
N LYS A 613 -36.73 -17.69 -42.12
CA LYS A 613 -37.40 -18.69 -41.26
C LYS A 613 -36.46 -19.24 -40.17
N LEU A 614 -35.13 -19.18 -40.38
CA LEU A 614 -34.13 -19.88 -39.59
C LEU A 614 -33.49 -19.00 -38.50
N LYS A 615 -34.29 -18.54 -37.53
CA LYS A 615 -33.87 -17.57 -36.49
C LYS A 615 -32.65 -17.98 -35.62
N ASN A 616 -32.25 -19.25 -35.59
CA ASN A 616 -31.17 -19.76 -34.73
C ASN A 616 -30.38 -20.92 -35.41
N PRO A 617 -29.52 -20.65 -36.40
CA PRO A 617 -28.81 -21.69 -37.17
C PRO A 617 -27.93 -22.60 -36.28
N LYS A 618 -27.31 -22.07 -35.21
CA LYS A 618 -26.51 -22.85 -34.26
C LYS A 618 -27.27 -24.00 -33.58
N LYS A 619 -28.61 -23.97 -33.53
CA LYS A 619 -29.43 -25.09 -33.02
C LYS A 619 -29.39 -26.33 -33.93
N ILE A 620 -29.18 -26.17 -35.24
CA ILE A 620 -29.06 -27.29 -36.17
C ILE A 620 -27.85 -28.17 -35.83
N ILE A 621 -26.72 -27.56 -35.44
CA ILE A 621 -25.52 -28.32 -35.01
C ILE A 621 -25.86 -29.18 -33.79
N LEU A 622 -26.51 -28.60 -32.78
CA LEU A 622 -26.89 -29.32 -31.55
C LEU A 622 -27.86 -30.48 -31.84
N ILE A 623 -28.82 -30.28 -32.75
CA ILE A 623 -29.73 -31.34 -33.21
C ILE A 623 -28.95 -32.45 -33.94
N GLY A 624 -27.98 -32.09 -34.80
CA GLY A 624 -27.09 -33.05 -35.45
C GLY A 624 -26.29 -33.88 -34.45
N CYS A 625 -25.68 -33.24 -33.44
CA CYS A 625 -24.99 -33.91 -32.35
C CYS A 625 -25.89 -34.91 -31.62
N GLN A 626 -27.11 -34.52 -31.23
CA GLN A 626 -28.07 -35.41 -30.56
C GLN A 626 -28.53 -36.58 -31.43
N ILE A 627 -28.58 -36.41 -32.76
CA ILE A 627 -28.87 -37.49 -33.71
C ILE A 627 -27.70 -38.48 -33.78
N PHE A 628 -26.45 -37.99 -33.86
CA PHE A 628 -25.28 -38.88 -33.90
C PHE A 628 -25.07 -39.61 -32.57
N GLU A 629 -25.23 -38.93 -31.43
CA GLU A 629 -25.26 -39.51 -30.09
C GLU A 629 -26.27 -40.67 -30.02
N SER A 630 -27.52 -40.43 -30.42
CA SER A 630 -28.58 -41.46 -30.43
C SER A 630 -28.33 -42.59 -31.45
N LEU A 631 -27.63 -42.32 -32.56
CA LEU A 631 -27.27 -43.35 -33.54
C LEU A 631 -26.12 -44.25 -33.06
N LEU A 632 -25.19 -43.73 -32.25
CA LEU A 632 -24.06 -44.48 -31.71
C LEU A 632 -24.44 -45.35 -30.51
N SER A 633 -25.50 -44.97 -29.77
CA SER A 633 -26.01 -45.71 -28.60
C SER A 633 -26.79 -46.97 -28.96
N PHE A 634 -27.18 -47.19 -30.22
CA PHE A 634 -27.90 -48.39 -30.66
C PHE A 634 -27.12 -49.13 -31.75
N GLU A 635 -27.06 -50.47 -31.66
CA GLU A 635 -26.38 -51.27 -32.68
C GLU A 635 -26.93 -51.07 -34.09
N ASP A 636 -28.25 -50.95 -34.24
CA ASP A 636 -28.88 -50.78 -35.55
C ASP A 636 -28.68 -49.35 -36.09
N GLY A 637 -28.53 -48.36 -35.20
CA GLY A 637 -28.07 -47.01 -35.53
C GLY A 637 -26.62 -47.02 -36.02
N TYR A 638 -25.74 -47.76 -35.36
CA TYR A 638 -24.34 -47.98 -35.75
C TYR A 638 -24.25 -48.67 -37.13
N LYS A 639 -24.95 -49.80 -37.32
CA LYS A 639 -25.02 -50.52 -38.61
C LYS A 639 -25.54 -49.60 -39.73
N PHE A 640 -26.57 -48.79 -39.45
CA PHE A 640 -27.13 -47.82 -40.39
C PHE A 640 -26.17 -46.65 -40.72
N LEU A 641 -25.36 -46.21 -39.75
CA LEU A 641 -24.39 -45.13 -39.94
C LEU A 641 -23.17 -45.59 -40.76
N VAL A 642 -22.62 -46.78 -40.47
CA VAL A 642 -21.54 -47.40 -41.26
C VAL A 642 -21.97 -47.61 -42.72
N ALA A 643 -23.23 -48.01 -42.96
CA ALA A 643 -23.78 -48.16 -44.31
C ALA A 643 -24.07 -46.82 -45.05
N ASN A 644 -23.86 -45.66 -44.41
CA ASN A 644 -24.23 -44.35 -44.96
C ASN A 644 -23.00 -43.57 -45.46
N LYS A 645 -23.09 -43.02 -46.68
CA LYS A 645 -22.04 -42.22 -47.33
C LYS A 645 -21.78 -40.85 -46.64
N ILE A 646 -22.15 -40.65 -45.39
CA ILE A 646 -21.87 -39.43 -44.62
C ILE A 646 -20.47 -39.46 -44.03
N MET A 647 -20.03 -40.59 -43.46
CA MET A 647 -18.72 -40.70 -42.82
C MET A 647 -17.53 -40.57 -43.79
N PRO A 648 -17.48 -41.30 -44.92
CA PRO A 648 -16.44 -41.08 -45.94
C PRO A 648 -16.39 -39.63 -46.44
N GLN A 649 -17.53 -38.96 -46.58
CA GLN A 649 -17.56 -37.55 -47.01
C GLN A 649 -17.04 -36.59 -45.94
N ILE A 650 -17.18 -36.92 -44.65
CA ILE A 650 -16.57 -36.14 -43.57
C ILE A 650 -15.05 -36.36 -43.57
N ALA A 651 -14.58 -37.61 -43.69
CA ALA A 651 -13.15 -37.91 -43.82
C ALA A 651 -12.53 -37.18 -45.03
N GLU A 652 -13.20 -37.19 -46.18
CA GLU A 652 -12.81 -36.44 -47.38
C GLU A 652 -12.71 -34.92 -47.14
N THR A 653 -13.55 -34.32 -46.29
CA THR A 653 -13.41 -32.89 -45.94
C THR A 653 -12.24 -32.57 -45.00
N PHE A 654 -11.75 -33.54 -44.22
CA PHE A 654 -10.49 -33.38 -43.47
C PHE A 654 -9.28 -33.66 -44.36
N ALA A 655 -9.36 -34.66 -45.24
CA ALA A 655 -8.35 -34.93 -46.27
C ALA A 655 -8.10 -33.74 -47.20
N GLN A 656 -9.13 -32.92 -47.49
CA GLN A 656 -9.01 -31.63 -48.22
C GLN A 656 -8.14 -30.56 -47.52
N VAL A 657 -7.72 -30.80 -46.28
CA VAL A 657 -6.94 -29.87 -45.44
C VAL A 657 -5.61 -30.48 -44.98
N ASP A 658 -5.43 -31.79 -45.16
CA ASP A 658 -4.21 -32.54 -44.87
C ASP A 658 -3.19 -32.40 -46.02
N PRO A 659 -2.01 -31.79 -45.79
CA PRO A 659 -0.99 -31.61 -46.83
C PRO A 659 -0.50 -32.92 -47.45
N PHE A 660 -0.54 -34.03 -46.70
CA PHE A 660 -0.02 -35.33 -47.12
C PHE A 660 -1.07 -36.23 -47.79
N SER A 661 -2.36 -35.87 -47.72
CA SER A 661 -3.43 -36.68 -48.33
C SER A 661 -3.50 -36.56 -49.86
N GLY A 662 -2.85 -35.56 -50.47
CA GLY A 662 -2.87 -35.32 -51.93
C GLY A 662 -4.21 -34.85 -52.52
N ILE A 663 -5.28 -34.78 -51.72
CA ILE A 663 -6.61 -34.30 -52.14
C ILE A 663 -6.67 -32.79 -51.93
N GLN A 664 -6.43 -32.00 -52.97
CA GLN A 664 -6.45 -30.54 -52.90
C GLN A 664 -7.77 -29.94 -53.41
N SER A 665 -8.22 -28.83 -52.82
CA SER A 665 -9.37 -28.07 -53.31
C SER A 665 -9.26 -26.57 -52.98
N ASN A 666 -9.57 -25.72 -53.97
CA ASN A 666 -9.37 -24.26 -53.87
C ASN A 666 -10.30 -23.55 -52.86
N ASP A 667 -11.33 -24.23 -52.35
CA ASP A 667 -12.27 -23.70 -51.35
C ASP A 667 -12.76 -24.85 -50.45
N ALA A 668 -11.81 -25.46 -49.73
CA ALA A 668 -12.04 -26.59 -48.83
C ALA A 668 -13.13 -26.30 -47.80
N ILE A 669 -14.00 -27.29 -47.51
CA ILE A 669 -15.17 -27.10 -46.63
C ILE A 669 -14.78 -26.68 -45.21
N LEU A 670 -13.60 -27.06 -44.72
CA LEU A 670 -13.06 -26.72 -43.40
C LEU A 670 -12.00 -25.61 -43.44
N SER A 671 -11.92 -24.84 -44.53
CA SER A 671 -11.06 -23.65 -44.60
C SER A 671 -11.46 -22.61 -43.55
N ARG A 672 -10.49 -21.86 -43.03
CA ARG A 672 -10.69 -20.83 -41.99
C ARG A 672 -11.87 -19.89 -42.28
N LYS A 673 -11.94 -19.34 -43.49
CA LYS A 673 -13.02 -18.43 -43.93
C LYS A 673 -14.41 -19.07 -43.86
N ARG A 674 -14.52 -20.40 -44.08
CA ARG A 674 -15.79 -21.13 -43.96
C ARG A 674 -16.11 -21.50 -42.50
N LEU A 675 -15.12 -21.88 -41.70
CA LEU A 675 -15.31 -22.17 -40.26
C LEU A 675 -15.82 -20.94 -39.48
N GLU A 676 -15.30 -19.76 -39.79
CA GLU A 676 -15.69 -18.49 -39.16
C GLU A 676 -17.12 -18.05 -39.56
N ASN A 677 -17.56 -18.36 -40.79
CA ASN A 677 -18.79 -17.79 -41.37
C ASN A 677 -19.96 -18.77 -41.55
N THR A 678 -19.72 -20.08 -41.64
CA THR A 678 -20.74 -21.10 -41.97
C THR A 678 -20.88 -22.19 -40.91
N LEU A 679 -21.92 -23.04 -41.02
CA LEU A 679 -22.11 -24.21 -40.17
C LEU A 679 -21.15 -25.40 -40.48
N SER A 680 -20.11 -25.19 -41.30
CA SER A 680 -19.03 -26.16 -41.54
C SER A 680 -18.36 -26.64 -40.23
N ILE A 681 -18.24 -25.75 -39.23
CA ILE A 681 -17.84 -26.05 -37.84
C ILE A 681 -18.67 -27.19 -37.19
N GLY A 682 -19.87 -27.46 -37.69
CA GLY A 682 -20.68 -28.61 -37.26
C GLY A 682 -20.00 -29.96 -37.48
N TYR A 683 -19.19 -30.13 -38.53
CA TYR A 683 -18.50 -31.40 -38.80
C TYR A 683 -17.45 -31.73 -37.73
N VAL A 684 -16.72 -30.72 -37.27
CA VAL A 684 -15.78 -30.83 -36.14
C VAL A 684 -16.52 -31.24 -34.87
N LYS A 685 -17.70 -30.66 -34.62
CA LYS A 685 -18.55 -31.00 -33.48
C LYS A 685 -19.20 -32.38 -33.56
N PHE A 686 -19.43 -32.90 -34.77
CA PHE A 686 -19.87 -34.30 -34.93
C PHE A 686 -18.73 -35.27 -34.57
N ILE A 687 -17.49 -34.99 -34.99
CA ILE A 687 -16.31 -35.80 -34.59
C ILE A 687 -16.12 -35.80 -33.07
N GLY A 688 -16.38 -34.67 -32.39
CA GLY A 688 -16.48 -34.62 -30.93
C GLY A 688 -17.45 -35.67 -30.35
N VAL A 689 -18.67 -35.76 -30.87
CA VAL A 689 -19.66 -36.79 -30.47
C VAL A 689 -19.19 -38.21 -30.81
N PHE A 690 -18.49 -38.42 -31.93
CA PHE A 690 -17.90 -39.73 -32.24
C PHE A 690 -16.73 -40.10 -31.30
N SER A 691 -16.01 -39.11 -30.73
CA SER A 691 -14.88 -39.37 -29.81
C SER A 691 -15.31 -39.88 -28.44
N GLY A 692 -16.42 -39.37 -27.88
CA GLY A 692 -16.97 -39.80 -26.58
C GLY A 692 -17.72 -41.15 -26.60
N CYS A 693 -17.53 -41.99 -27.62
CA CYS A 693 -18.25 -43.26 -27.79
C CYS A 693 -17.37 -44.32 -28.45
N GLN A 694 -17.24 -45.51 -27.85
CA GLN A 694 -16.39 -46.60 -28.39
C GLN A 694 -16.82 -47.07 -29.80
N ASN A 695 -18.13 -47.04 -30.07
CA ASN A 695 -18.67 -47.29 -31.41
C ASN A 695 -18.29 -46.19 -32.41
N GLY A 696 -18.12 -44.94 -31.95
CA GLY A 696 -17.68 -43.83 -32.79
C GLY A 696 -16.18 -43.89 -33.09
N ILE A 697 -15.35 -44.20 -32.08
CA ILE A 697 -13.89 -44.39 -32.23
C ILE A 697 -13.57 -45.41 -33.34
N ARG A 698 -14.24 -46.57 -33.35
CA ARG A 698 -14.10 -47.60 -34.41
C ARG A 698 -14.43 -47.08 -35.81
N ILE A 699 -15.38 -46.17 -35.93
CA ILE A 699 -15.76 -45.55 -37.22
C ILE A 699 -14.72 -44.50 -37.65
N LEU A 700 -14.19 -43.72 -36.71
CA LEU A 700 -13.11 -42.75 -36.98
C LEU A 700 -11.81 -43.46 -37.43
N GLU A 701 -11.53 -44.64 -36.84
CA GLU A 701 -10.44 -45.54 -37.21
C GLU A 701 -10.62 -46.13 -38.62
N GLN A 702 -11.82 -46.67 -38.94
CA GLN A 702 -12.13 -47.22 -40.26
C GLN A 702 -11.89 -46.21 -41.40
N TRP A 703 -12.14 -44.92 -41.15
CA TRP A 703 -11.94 -43.84 -42.12
C TRP A 703 -10.67 -43.01 -41.87
N GLN A 704 -9.71 -43.56 -41.11
CA GLN A 704 -8.35 -43.05 -40.91
C GLN A 704 -8.25 -41.59 -40.38
N ILE A 705 -9.29 -41.09 -39.73
CA ILE A 705 -9.33 -39.69 -39.25
C ILE A 705 -8.23 -39.40 -38.22
N PHE A 706 -7.80 -40.40 -37.44
CA PHE A 706 -6.66 -40.26 -36.53
C PHE A 706 -5.36 -39.92 -37.27
N GLN A 707 -5.08 -40.53 -38.43
CA GLN A 707 -3.88 -40.19 -39.22
C GLN A 707 -4.01 -38.81 -39.84
N ILE A 708 -5.17 -38.50 -40.44
CA ILE A 708 -5.45 -37.21 -41.08
C ILE A 708 -5.32 -36.06 -40.06
N THR A 709 -5.81 -36.25 -38.83
CA THR A 709 -5.67 -35.25 -37.75
C THR A 709 -4.26 -35.16 -37.18
N ASN A 710 -3.51 -36.27 -37.10
CA ASN A 710 -2.07 -36.26 -36.81
C ASN A 710 -1.30 -35.40 -37.82
N ASN A 711 -1.50 -35.67 -39.12
CA ASN A 711 -0.85 -34.95 -40.21
C ASN A 711 -1.13 -33.43 -40.17
N ILE A 712 -2.39 -33.04 -39.90
CA ILE A 712 -2.79 -31.63 -39.76
C ILE A 712 -2.13 -30.96 -38.54
N VAL A 713 -1.95 -31.69 -37.43
CA VAL A 713 -1.26 -31.18 -36.23
C VAL A 713 0.24 -31.02 -36.49
N GLU A 714 0.91 -32.00 -37.12
CA GLU A 714 2.33 -31.86 -37.51
C GLU A 714 2.54 -30.69 -38.46
N ALA A 715 1.67 -30.53 -39.47
CA ALA A 715 1.71 -29.44 -40.43
C ALA A 715 1.63 -28.04 -39.79
N SER A 716 1.02 -27.92 -38.60
CA SER A 716 0.92 -26.63 -37.89
C SER A 716 2.27 -26.06 -37.45
N ASN A 717 3.30 -26.90 -37.31
CA ASN A 717 4.66 -26.47 -37.00
C ASN A 717 5.25 -25.53 -38.08
N TRP A 718 4.78 -25.64 -39.33
CA TRP A 718 5.25 -24.85 -40.46
C TRP A 718 4.18 -23.90 -41.04
N ASN A 719 2.89 -24.22 -40.92
CA ASN A 719 1.80 -23.48 -41.57
C ASN A 719 0.66 -23.08 -40.60
N ASP A 720 0.43 -21.78 -40.47
CA ASP A 720 -0.53 -21.20 -39.52
C ASP A 720 -2.02 -21.29 -39.94
N ASP A 721 -2.32 -21.53 -41.22
CA ASP A 721 -3.69 -21.48 -41.77
C ASP A 721 -4.66 -22.47 -41.12
N ASN A 722 -4.14 -23.64 -40.71
CA ASN A 722 -4.92 -24.72 -40.12
C ASN A 722 -5.19 -24.53 -38.61
N ASN A 723 -4.55 -23.56 -37.94
CA ASN A 723 -4.67 -23.36 -36.49
C ASN A 723 -6.13 -23.18 -36.04
N HIS A 724 -6.96 -22.46 -36.82
CA HIS A 724 -8.36 -22.26 -36.47
C HIS A 724 -9.19 -23.57 -36.53
N LEU A 725 -8.83 -24.53 -37.39
CA LEU A 725 -9.44 -25.87 -37.39
C LEU A 725 -8.99 -26.65 -36.15
N ILE A 726 -7.69 -26.60 -35.82
CA ILE A 726 -7.09 -27.28 -34.67
C ILE A 726 -7.70 -26.79 -33.35
N PHE A 727 -7.82 -25.47 -33.15
CA PHE A 727 -8.45 -24.87 -31.97
C PHE A 727 -9.88 -25.38 -31.78
N ASN A 728 -10.65 -25.44 -32.87
CA ASN A 728 -12.03 -25.93 -32.83
C ASN A 728 -12.11 -27.46 -32.65
N LEU A 729 -11.12 -28.23 -33.10
CA LEU A 729 -11.07 -29.68 -32.93
C LEU A 729 -10.88 -30.03 -31.45
N PHE A 730 -9.78 -29.58 -30.85
CA PHE A 730 -9.45 -29.90 -29.45
C PHE A 730 -10.47 -29.34 -28.43
N ASN A 731 -11.17 -28.25 -28.75
CA ASN A 731 -12.23 -27.69 -27.89
C ASN A 731 -13.57 -28.47 -27.96
N ASN A 732 -13.69 -29.49 -28.82
CA ASN A 732 -14.91 -30.31 -28.94
C ASN A 732 -14.65 -31.84 -28.85
N LEU A 733 -13.40 -32.28 -28.85
CA LEU A 733 -13.03 -33.68 -28.59
C LEU A 733 -13.23 -34.06 -27.12
N ASP A 734 -13.49 -35.34 -26.89
CA ASP A 734 -13.48 -35.98 -25.57
C ASP A 734 -12.12 -36.67 -25.34
N PHE A 735 -11.62 -36.62 -24.11
CA PHE A 735 -10.33 -37.17 -23.67
C PHE A 735 -10.45 -38.01 -22.39
N THR A 736 -11.68 -38.28 -21.92
CA THR A 736 -11.94 -39.08 -20.70
C THR A 736 -11.51 -40.53 -20.86
N ASN A 737 -11.83 -41.14 -22.01
CA ASN A 737 -11.43 -42.50 -22.34
C ASN A 737 -10.01 -42.52 -22.91
N ASP A 738 -9.22 -43.52 -22.50
CA ASP A 738 -7.95 -43.86 -23.14
C ASP A 738 -8.18 -44.17 -24.62
N SER A 739 -7.81 -43.22 -25.47
CA SER A 739 -8.20 -43.16 -26.86
C SER A 739 -7.11 -42.50 -27.70
N PRO A 740 -7.03 -42.72 -29.02
CA PRO A 740 -5.96 -42.12 -29.82
C PRO A 740 -5.96 -40.58 -29.83
N PHE A 741 -7.03 -39.93 -29.36
CA PHE A 741 -7.09 -38.48 -29.16
C PHE A 741 -6.29 -38.00 -27.94
N THR A 742 -6.08 -38.82 -26.90
CA THR A 742 -5.20 -38.45 -25.77
C THR A 742 -3.72 -38.41 -26.21
N ILE A 743 -3.33 -39.33 -27.09
CA ILE A 743 -2.02 -39.36 -27.76
C ILE A 743 -1.89 -38.17 -28.74
N LEU A 744 -2.96 -37.85 -29.49
CA LEU A 744 -2.98 -36.66 -30.35
C LEU A 744 -2.79 -35.36 -29.53
N LEU A 745 -3.33 -35.29 -28.31
CA LEU A 745 -3.17 -34.14 -27.41
C LEU A 745 -1.74 -33.98 -26.89
N SER A 746 -1.11 -35.04 -26.38
CA SER A 746 0.30 -34.97 -25.94
C SER A 746 1.24 -34.65 -27.10
N LYS A 747 1.00 -35.24 -28.28
CA LYS A 747 1.75 -34.93 -29.50
C LYS A 747 1.54 -33.49 -29.96
N ALA A 748 0.32 -32.95 -29.89
CA ALA A 748 0.05 -31.56 -30.23
C ALA A 748 0.81 -30.60 -29.30
N LEU A 749 0.76 -30.83 -27.98
CA LEU A 749 1.47 -29.99 -27.01
C LEU A 749 2.98 -29.96 -27.27
N ASN A 750 3.59 -31.09 -27.64
CA ASN A 750 5.03 -31.13 -27.93
C ASN A 750 5.39 -30.56 -29.33
N VAL A 751 4.63 -30.89 -30.38
CA VAL A 751 5.06 -30.72 -31.81
C VAL A 751 4.40 -29.53 -32.54
N SER A 752 3.28 -29.00 -32.05
CA SER A 752 2.56 -27.91 -32.74
C SER A 752 3.19 -26.52 -32.51
N ASN A 753 2.83 -25.53 -33.35
CA ASN A 753 3.23 -24.14 -33.16
C ASN A 753 2.75 -23.58 -31.80
N TRP A 754 3.51 -22.65 -31.21
CA TRP A 754 3.23 -22.06 -29.89
C TRP A 754 1.81 -21.51 -29.72
N LYS A 755 1.21 -20.98 -30.79
CA LYS A 755 -0.18 -20.50 -30.82
C LYS A 755 -1.20 -21.61 -30.54
N VAL A 756 -0.88 -22.85 -30.94
CA VAL A 756 -1.65 -24.05 -30.63
C VAL A 756 -1.33 -24.53 -29.22
N LYS A 757 -0.06 -24.56 -28.81
CA LYS A 757 0.34 -24.88 -27.41
C LYS A 757 -0.43 -24.00 -26.42
N VAL A 758 -0.29 -22.67 -26.50
CA VAL A 758 -1.00 -21.66 -25.69
C VAL A 758 -2.52 -21.87 -25.70
N PHE A 759 -3.13 -22.06 -26.87
CA PHE A 759 -4.59 -22.30 -26.94
C PHE A 759 -5.02 -23.55 -26.16
N LEU A 760 -4.25 -24.66 -26.23
CA LEU A 760 -4.53 -25.89 -25.49
C LEU A 760 -4.32 -25.72 -23.98
N LEU A 761 -3.30 -24.95 -23.59
CA LEU A 761 -3.02 -24.56 -22.21
C LEU A 761 -4.17 -23.73 -21.61
N ASP A 762 -4.71 -22.76 -22.35
CA ASP A 762 -5.86 -21.96 -21.89
C ASP A 762 -7.19 -22.72 -21.87
N ASN A 763 -7.50 -23.44 -22.96
CA ASN A 763 -8.90 -23.82 -23.27
C ASN A 763 -9.19 -25.30 -23.04
N VAL A 764 -8.20 -26.17 -22.92
CA VAL A 764 -8.40 -27.63 -22.88
C VAL A 764 -7.92 -28.21 -21.56
N LEU A 765 -6.65 -28.01 -21.21
CA LEU A 765 -6.07 -28.54 -19.97
C LEU A 765 -6.82 -28.11 -18.69
N PRO A 766 -7.29 -26.85 -18.52
CA PRO A 766 -8.04 -26.43 -17.33
C PRO A 766 -9.42 -27.08 -17.17
N LYS A 767 -9.95 -27.71 -18.24
CA LYS A 767 -11.15 -28.57 -18.18
C LYS A 767 -10.79 -29.98 -17.76
N LEU A 768 -9.71 -30.55 -18.32
CA LEU A 768 -9.24 -31.90 -18.00
C LEU A 768 -8.69 -32.00 -16.57
N LEU A 769 -8.03 -30.95 -16.06
CA LEU A 769 -7.63 -30.76 -14.66
C LEU A 769 -8.82 -30.57 -13.68
N LYS A 770 -10.02 -31.04 -14.05
CA LYS A 770 -11.19 -31.21 -13.18
C LYS A 770 -11.67 -32.67 -13.12
N ASN A 771 -11.31 -33.50 -14.09
CA ASN A 771 -11.68 -34.90 -14.18
C ASN A 771 -10.49 -35.74 -13.69
N GLU A 772 -10.68 -36.50 -12.61
CA GLU A 772 -9.58 -37.18 -11.91
C GLU A 772 -8.80 -38.18 -12.78
N GLU A 773 -9.51 -38.90 -13.65
CA GLU A 773 -8.93 -39.89 -14.57
C GLU A 773 -7.88 -39.26 -15.51
N THR A 774 -8.11 -38.01 -15.94
CA THR A 774 -7.22 -37.29 -16.87
C THR A 774 -6.08 -36.52 -16.18
N GLU A 775 -6.07 -36.40 -14.85
CA GLU A 775 -5.05 -35.62 -14.12
C GLU A 775 -3.63 -36.09 -14.42
N ARG A 776 -3.39 -37.40 -14.42
CA ARG A 776 -2.06 -38.00 -14.68
C ARG A 776 -1.50 -37.59 -16.04
N LEU A 777 -2.33 -37.64 -17.08
CA LEU A 777 -1.95 -37.26 -18.44
C LEU A 777 -1.71 -35.75 -18.55
N CYS A 778 -2.51 -34.94 -17.88
CA CYS A 778 -2.31 -33.48 -17.84
C CYS A 778 -0.99 -33.13 -17.16
N ILE A 779 -0.70 -33.70 -15.99
CA ILE A 779 0.55 -33.49 -15.24
C ILE A 779 1.75 -33.95 -16.06
N SER A 780 1.69 -35.14 -16.68
CA SER A 780 2.76 -35.66 -17.56
C SER A 780 3.07 -34.71 -18.72
N ASN A 781 2.04 -34.13 -19.35
CA ASN A 781 2.24 -33.18 -20.44
C ASN A 781 2.78 -31.83 -19.95
N LEU A 782 2.31 -31.33 -18.80
CA LEU A 782 2.82 -30.09 -18.20
C LEU A 782 4.31 -30.22 -17.82
N VAL A 783 4.74 -31.37 -17.30
CA VAL A 783 6.17 -31.62 -17.01
C VAL A 783 7.00 -31.71 -18.30
N SER A 784 6.46 -32.28 -19.38
CA SER A 784 7.11 -32.28 -20.71
C SER A 784 7.34 -30.85 -21.21
N LEU A 785 6.36 -29.96 -21.02
CA LEU A 785 6.41 -28.55 -21.44
C LEU A 785 7.32 -27.67 -20.57
N LEU A 786 7.83 -28.14 -19.43
CA LEU A 786 8.88 -27.43 -18.69
C LEU A 786 10.21 -27.38 -19.45
N TYR A 787 10.36 -28.15 -20.53
CA TYR A 787 11.56 -28.22 -21.37
C TYR A 787 11.30 -27.71 -22.80
N ASP A 788 10.26 -26.91 -23.01
CA ASP A 788 9.95 -26.27 -24.30
C ASP A 788 10.96 -25.15 -24.63
N GLU A 789 11.12 -24.81 -25.91
CA GLU A 789 12.04 -23.74 -26.36
C GLU A 789 11.47 -22.33 -26.11
N ILE A 790 10.21 -22.22 -25.69
CA ILE A 790 9.43 -20.98 -25.70
C ILE A 790 8.98 -20.63 -24.28
N GLU A 791 9.61 -19.61 -23.72
CA GLU A 791 9.44 -19.10 -22.34
C GLU A 791 7.96 -18.96 -21.91
N VAL A 792 7.11 -18.34 -22.74
CA VAL A 792 5.66 -18.17 -22.48
C VAL A 792 4.91 -19.50 -22.32
N VAL A 793 5.35 -20.56 -23.01
CA VAL A 793 4.75 -21.90 -22.89
C VAL A 793 5.17 -22.56 -21.58
N VAL A 794 6.42 -22.34 -21.15
CA VAL A 794 6.94 -22.81 -19.86
C VAL A 794 6.24 -22.07 -18.71
N GLU A 795 6.17 -20.75 -18.76
CA GLU A 795 5.48 -19.89 -17.78
C GLU A 795 4.03 -20.35 -17.55
N MET A 796 3.24 -20.48 -18.62
CA MET A 796 1.86 -20.98 -18.54
C MET A 796 1.75 -22.41 -18.00
N ALA A 797 2.75 -23.27 -18.25
CA ALA A 797 2.78 -24.63 -17.71
C ALA A 797 3.07 -24.64 -16.19
N VAL A 798 4.00 -23.78 -15.73
CA VAL A 798 4.29 -23.58 -14.31
C VAL A 798 3.08 -22.99 -13.58
N ASP A 799 2.43 -21.97 -14.16
CA ASP A 799 1.22 -21.36 -13.62
C ASP A 799 0.08 -22.38 -13.48
N MET A 800 -0.11 -23.29 -14.43
CA MET A 800 -1.13 -24.34 -14.28
C MET A 800 -0.78 -25.40 -13.23
N LEU A 801 0.50 -25.73 -13.06
CA LEU A 801 0.93 -26.61 -11.96
C LEU A 801 0.67 -25.93 -10.60
N HIS A 802 1.05 -24.66 -10.46
CA HIS A 802 0.73 -23.82 -9.29
C HIS A 802 -0.79 -23.80 -9.02
N ASN A 803 -1.60 -23.42 -10.01
CA ASN A 803 -3.07 -23.35 -9.88
C ASN A 803 -3.73 -24.72 -9.61
N PHE A 804 -3.12 -25.83 -10.02
CA PHE A 804 -3.64 -27.17 -9.74
C PHE A 804 -3.31 -27.65 -8.33
N TYR A 805 -2.08 -27.45 -7.85
CA TYR A 805 -1.66 -27.95 -6.54
C TYR A 805 -2.05 -27.00 -5.39
N ILE A 806 -1.83 -25.70 -5.55
CA ILE A 806 -2.07 -24.68 -4.51
C ILE A 806 -3.54 -24.21 -4.56
N VAL A 807 -3.97 -23.53 -5.63
CA VAL A 807 -5.29 -22.86 -5.68
C VAL A 807 -6.49 -23.84 -5.65
N LYS A 808 -6.31 -25.10 -6.05
CA LYS A 808 -7.31 -26.18 -5.86
C LYS A 808 -7.05 -27.07 -4.65
N ASN A 809 -6.02 -26.77 -3.85
CA ASN A 809 -5.57 -27.52 -2.68
C ASN A 809 -5.50 -29.05 -2.91
N LYS A 810 -4.72 -29.48 -3.92
CA LYS A 810 -4.52 -30.90 -4.28
C LYS A 810 -3.11 -31.42 -3.93
N LEU A 811 -2.50 -30.86 -2.88
CA LEU A 811 -1.16 -31.24 -2.42
C LEU A 811 -1.02 -32.73 -2.07
N GLU A 812 -2.10 -33.42 -1.68
CA GLU A 812 -2.12 -34.88 -1.47
C GLU A 812 -1.68 -35.69 -2.71
N ARG A 813 -1.84 -35.16 -3.92
CA ARG A 813 -1.49 -35.86 -5.18
C ARG A 813 -0.09 -35.50 -5.72
N ILE A 814 0.73 -34.82 -4.92
CA ILE A 814 2.10 -34.39 -5.27
C ILE A 814 2.99 -35.54 -5.79
N ASP A 815 2.77 -36.76 -5.32
CA ASP A 815 3.46 -37.98 -5.76
C ASP A 815 3.41 -38.18 -7.29
N LEU A 816 2.32 -37.76 -7.93
CA LEU A 816 2.19 -37.82 -9.39
C LEU A 816 3.20 -36.91 -10.09
N LEU A 817 3.42 -35.70 -9.57
CA LEU A 817 4.41 -34.76 -10.11
C LEU A 817 5.84 -35.21 -9.77
N ILE A 818 6.11 -35.63 -8.53
CA ILE A 818 7.43 -36.13 -8.11
C ILE A 818 7.83 -37.38 -8.91
N GLY A 819 6.88 -38.26 -9.25
CA GLY A 819 7.10 -39.44 -10.10
C GLY A 819 7.69 -39.11 -11.48
N TYR A 820 7.34 -37.96 -12.06
CA TYR A 820 7.89 -37.49 -13.35
C TYR A 820 9.19 -36.68 -13.20
N LYS A 821 9.67 -36.40 -11.98
CA LYS A 821 10.95 -35.70 -11.67
C LYS A 821 11.14 -34.37 -12.43
N PRO A 822 10.30 -33.35 -12.21
CA PRO A 822 10.42 -32.05 -12.86
C PRO A 822 11.75 -31.35 -12.56
N SER A 823 12.20 -30.49 -13.48
CA SER A 823 13.39 -29.67 -13.28
C SER A 823 13.17 -28.60 -12.22
N ILE A 824 13.74 -28.81 -11.03
CA ILE A 824 13.68 -27.85 -9.92
C ILE A 824 14.31 -26.50 -10.29
N ARG A 825 15.34 -26.48 -11.15
CA ARG A 825 15.98 -25.24 -11.62
C ARG A 825 14.98 -24.36 -12.36
N ILE A 826 14.35 -24.92 -13.40
CA ILE A 826 13.35 -24.23 -14.22
C ILE A 826 12.17 -23.78 -13.34
N LEU A 827 11.69 -24.64 -12.43
CA LEU A 827 10.67 -24.25 -11.45
C LEU A 827 11.12 -23.14 -10.48
N SER A 828 12.42 -23.01 -10.19
CA SER A 828 12.98 -21.95 -9.34
C SER A 828 13.28 -20.65 -10.09
N ASP A 829 13.21 -20.64 -11.43
CA ASP A 829 13.43 -19.45 -12.25
C ASP A 829 12.14 -18.58 -12.32
N TYR A 830 10.96 -19.20 -12.34
CA TYR A 830 9.65 -18.52 -12.32
C TYR A 830 9.05 -18.35 -10.92
N GLU A 831 8.34 -17.25 -10.66
CA GLU A 831 7.78 -16.93 -9.33
C GLU A 831 6.74 -17.96 -8.84
N SER A 832 5.73 -18.28 -9.66
CA SER A 832 4.71 -19.30 -9.36
C SER A 832 5.29 -20.69 -9.07
N GLY A 833 6.43 -21.01 -9.69
CA GLY A 833 7.17 -22.25 -9.51
C GLY A 833 7.97 -22.29 -8.20
N ARG A 834 8.53 -21.15 -7.76
CA ARG A 834 9.12 -21.02 -6.41
C ARG A 834 8.09 -21.31 -5.33
N GLU A 835 6.89 -20.73 -5.41
CA GLU A 835 5.84 -21.00 -4.41
C GLU A 835 5.37 -22.46 -4.44
N LEU A 836 5.32 -23.09 -5.62
CA LEU A 836 5.04 -24.52 -5.73
C LEU A 836 6.13 -25.37 -5.03
N LEU A 837 7.41 -25.06 -5.25
CA LEU A 837 8.54 -25.70 -4.57
C LEU A 837 8.54 -25.45 -3.05
N LEU A 838 8.14 -24.26 -2.58
CA LEU A 838 7.99 -23.98 -1.15
C LEU A 838 6.88 -24.85 -0.53
N ASN A 839 5.71 -24.94 -1.19
CA ASN A 839 4.61 -25.76 -0.69
C ASN A 839 4.91 -27.28 -0.70
N PHE A 840 5.87 -27.77 -1.50
CA PHE A 840 6.32 -29.17 -1.43
C PHE A 840 6.86 -29.54 -0.03
N CYS A 841 7.51 -28.60 0.68
CA CYS A 841 8.07 -28.84 2.03
C CYS A 841 7.00 -29.13 3.09
N LYS A 842 5.73 -28.77 2.84
CA LYS A 842 4.56 -29.14 3.68
C LYS A 842 4.24 -30.65 3.60
N THR A 843 4.88 -31.40 2.71
CA THR A 843 4.71 -32.85 2.56
C THR A 843 6.04 -33.57 2.77
N SER A 844 6.05 -34.71 3.46
CA SER A 844 7.28 -35.48 3.70
C SER A 844 7.91 -36.00 2.40
N ILE A 845 7.10 -36.40 1.41
CA ILE A 845 7.59 -36.90 0.12
C ILE A 845 8.20 -35.76 -0.71
N GLY A 846 7.59 -34.57 -0.70
CA GLY A 846 8.16 -33.36 -1.29
C GLY A 846 9.45 -32.92 -0.61
N PHE A 847 9.49 -32.89 0.73
CA PHE A 847 10.70 -32.60 1.51
C PHE A 847 11.85 -33.54 1.12
N ARG A 848 11.63 -34.86 1.11
CA ARG A 848 12.64 -35.86 0.71
C ARG A 848 13.16 -35.69 -0.72
N PHE A 849 12.32 -35.21 -1.63
CA PHE A 849 12.71 -34.90 -3.01
C PHE A 849 13.60 -33.64 -3.08
N LEU A 850 13.21 -32.56 -2.38
CA LEU A 850 13.96 -31.29 -2.37
C LEU A 850 15.25 -31.35 -1.52
N HIS A 851 15.32 -32.21 -0.52
CA HIS A 851 16.56 -32.48 0.21
C HIS A 851 17.59 -33.19 -0.70
N LYS A 852 17.15 -34.19 -1.47
CA LYS A 852 18.01 -34.95 -2.39
C LYS A 852 18.55 -34.15 -3.57
N SER A 853 17.95 -33.01 -3.90
CA SER A 853 18.40 -32.11 -4.96
C SER A 853 19.31 -30.97 -4.47
N GLY A 854 19.50 -30.83 -3.15
CA GLY A 854 20.22 -29.70 -2.53
C GLY A 854 19.43 -28.39 -2.48
N PHE A 855 18.15 -28.37 -2.93
CA PHE A 855 17.34 -27.16 -2.94
C PHE A 855 17.13 -26.58 -1.54
N ILE A 856 16.82 -27.44 -0.55
CA ILE A 856 16.58 -27.02 0.84
C ILE A 856 17.80 -26.34 1.44
N GLU A 857 19.01 -26.83 1.19
CA GLU A 857 20.24 -26.23 1.71
C GLU A 857 20.55 -24.88 1.03
N SER A 858 20.32 -24.77 -0.28
CA SER A 858 20.44 -23.52 -1.03
C SER A 858 19.45 -22.46 -0.49
N SER A 859 18.18 -22.83 -0.33
CA SER A 859 17.13 -21.95 0.22
C SER A 859 17.38 -21.56 1.68
N PHE A 860 17.83 -22.49 2.53
CA PHE A 860 18.17 -22.20 3.93
C PHE A 860 19.32 -21.20 4.03
N ASN A 861 20.39 -21.42 3.25
CA ASN A 861 21.53 -20.50 3.18
C ASN A 861 21.17 -19.15 2.54
N LYS A 862 20.18 -19.10 1.62
CA LYS A 862 19.63 -17.83 1.13
C LYS A 862 18.88 -17.10 2.25
N SER A 863 17.90 -17.74 2.91
CA SER A 863 17.13 -17.09 3.97
C SER A 863 17.97 -16.58 5.15
N ILE A 864 19.14 -17.18 5.41
CA ILE A 864 20.11 -16.68 6.40
C ILE A 864 20.83 -15.39 5.94
N LYS A 865 21.01 -15.18 4.63
CA LYS A 865 21.48 -13.90 4.05
C LYS A 865 20.36 -12.86 3.95
N ASP A 866 19.16 -13.30 3.57
CA ASP A 866 17.95 -12.46 3.54
C ASP A 866 17.64 -11.89 4.93
N LEU A 867 18.04 -12.60 6.00
CA LEU A 867 18.04 -12.16 7.40
C LEU A 867 19.12 -11.12 7.76
N GLN A 868 20.17 -10.95 6.96
CA GLN A 868 21.17 -9.87 7.11
C GLN A 868 20.72 -8.61 6.36
N GLU A 869 20.20 -8.78 5.15
CA GLU A 869 19.61 -7.73 4.32
C GLU A 869 18.21 -7.32 4.84
N PHE A 870 17.52 -6.39 4.16
CA PHE A 870 16.20 -5.87 4.56
C PHE A 870 15.07 -6.18 3.56
N GLU A 871 15.33 -6.94 2.49
CA GLU A 871 14.35 -7.21 1.42
C GLU A 871 13.01 -7.74 1.97
N TYR A 872 13.04 -8.78 2.81
CA TYR A 872 11.84 -9.41 3.37
C TYR A 872 10.97 -8.44 4.19
N LEU A 873 11.59 -7.57 4.99
CA LEU A 873 10.88 -6.54 5.76
C LEU A 873 10.24 -5.51 4.83
N ASN A 874 10.99 -5.03 3.83
CA ASN A 874 10.50 -4.05 2.87
C ASN A 874 9.32 -4.62 2.05
N SER A 875 9.36 -5.90 1.67
CA SER A 875 8.25 -6.58 0.98
C SER A 875 6.98 -6.65 1.85
N ILE A 876 7.10 -7.03 3.13
CA ILE A 876 5.95 -7.07 4.06
C ILE A 876 5.38 -5.67 4.28
N GLU A 877 6.21 -4.69 4.67
CA GLU A 877 5.72 -3.35 4.96
C GLU A 877 5.11 -2.69 3.70
N THR A 878 5.61 -2.98 2.50
CA THR A 878 5.03 -2.51 1.23
C THR A 878 3.70 -3.21 0.91
N SER A 879 3.61 -4.55 1.02
CA SER A 879 2.35 -5.27 0.77
C SER A 879 1.24 -4.81 1.74
N LEU A 880 1.53 -4.77 3.05
CA LEU A 880 0.58 -4.29 4.04
C LEU A 880 0.18 -2.83 3.79
N ARG A 881 1.10 -1.96 3.38
CA ARG A 881 0.79 -0.56 3.02
C ARG A 881 -0.17 -0.47 1.84
N VAL A 882 0.06 -1.22 0.76
CA VAL A 882 -0.84 -1.28 -0.40
C VAL A 882 -2.22 -1.84 -0.01
N LEU A 883 -2.28 -2.83 0.88
CA LEU A 883 -3.53 -3.42 1.33
C LEU A 883 -4.36 -2.46 2.21
N PHE A 884 -3.78 -1.85 3.24
CA PHE A 884 -4.50 -0.91 4.11
C PHE A 884 -4.78 0.44 3.41
N TYR A 885 -3.92 0.88 2.49
CA TYR A 885 -3.94 2.21 1.89
C TYR A 885 -3.86 2.17 0.34
N PRO A 886 -4.92 1.74 -0.37
CA PRO A 886 -4.91 1.65 -1.85
C PRO A 886 -4.63 2.98 -2.56
N TYR A 887 -4.83 4.11 -1.86
CA TYR A 887 -4.60 5.48 -2.37
C TYR A 887 -3.14 5.95 -2.25
N PHE A 888 -2.26 5.17 -1.62
CA PHE A 888 -0.82 5.43 -1.63
C PHE A 888 -0.24 4.57 -2.76
N SER A 889 0.08 5.23 -3.87
CA SER A 889 0.38 4.53 -5.13
C SER A 889 1.54 3.55 -4.96
N ARG A 890 1.46 2.43 -5.69
CA ARG A 890 2.54 1.43 -5.75
C ARG A 890 3.85 2.11 -6.10
N THR A 891 4.87 1.92 -5.26
CA THR A 891 6.25 2.29 -5.58
C THR A 891 6.72 1.51 -6.82
N ALA A 892 7.71 2.06 -7.53
CA ALA A 892 8.05 1.65 -8.90
C ALA A 892 8.50 0.18 -9.04
N ASP A 893 8.88 -0.46 -7.93
CA ASP A 893 9.35 -1.84 -7.86
C ASP A 893 8.22 -2.88 -7.99
N VAL A 894 6.96 -2.50 -7.70
CA VAL A 894 5.78 -3.40 -7.78
C VAL A 894 5.28 -3.52 -9.24
N LYS A 895 6.20 -3.88 -10.15
CA LYS A 895 5.94 -4.18 -11.56
C LYS A 895 5.70 -5.66 -11.85
N THR A 896 6.15 -6.58 -10.98
CA THR A 896 5.59 -7.95 -11.00
C THR A 896 4.24 -7.97 -10.31
N GLY A 897 3.36 -8.87 -10.75
CA GLY A 897 1.98 -8.95 -10.27
C GLY A 897 1.89 -9.66 -8.93
N HIS A 898 2.41 -9.06 -7.85
CA HIS A 898 2.50 -9.68 -6.52
C HIS A 898 1.17 -10.26 -6.02
N LYS A 899 1.00 -11.56 -6.28
CA LYS A 899 0.24 -12.53 -5.49
C LYS A 899 1.21 -13.37 -4.66
N ASN A 900 2.35 -12.80 -4.27
CA ASN A 900 3.37 -13.51 -3.51
C ASN A 900 2.81 -13.85 -2.13
N ASN A 901 2.67 -15.13 -1.80
CA ASN A 901 2.33 -15.52 -0.44
C ASN A 901 3.55 -15.29 0.47
N LEU A 902 3.54 -14.19 1.25
CA LEU A 902 4.71 -13.67 1.98
C LEU A 902 5.20 -14.52 3.18
N HIS A 903 4.73 -15.77 3.29
CA HIS A 903 5.26 -16.72 4.26
C HIS A 903 6.77 -16.94 4.10
N HIS A 904 7.49 -16.95 5.22
CA HIS A 904 8.93 -17.16 5.21
C HIS A 904 9.28 -18.63 4.90
N PHE A 905 10.42 -18.91 4.27
CA PHE A 905 10.86 -20.28 3.95
C PHE A 905 10.81 -21.22 5.17
N PHE A 906 11.13 -20.72 6.36
CA PHE A 906 11.09 -21.50 7.60
C PHE A 906 9.69 -22.02 7.96
N ASN A 907 8.61 -21.32 7.60
CA ASN A 907 7.24 -21.80 7.84
C ASN A 907 6.96 -23.10 7.05
N TYR A 908 7.24 -23.06 5.75
CA TYR A 908 7.15 -24.22 4.86
C TYR A 908 8.05 -25.38 5.29
N LEU A 909 9.25 -25.07 5.78
CA LEU A 909 10.21 -26.06 6.28
C LEU A 909 9.72 -26.74 7.57
N LEU A 910 9.18 -25.99 8.53
CA LEU A 910 8.75 -26.47 9.84
C LEU A 910 7.31 -27.02 9.87
N SER A 911 6.69 -27.14 8.70
CA SER A 911 5.40 -27.80 8.51
C SER A 911 5.47 -29.33 8.63
N THR A 912 6.68 -29.94 8.59
CA THR A 912 6.89 -31.40 8.66
C THR A 912 7.97 -31.81 9.67
N GLU A 913 7.83 -33.01 10.24
CA GLU A 913 8.76 -33.61 11.21
C GLU A 913 10.20 -33.74 10.66
N GLU A 914 10.36 -34.05 9.37
CA GLU A 914 11.68 -34.14 8.75
C GLU A 914 12.36 -32.77 8.60
N GLY A 915 11.58 -31.73 8.31
CA GLY A 915 12.04 -30.35 8.30
C GLY A 915 12.35 -29.81 9.70
N PHE A 916 11.55 -30.16 10.71
CA PHE A 916 11.86 -29.92 12.11
C PHE A 916 13.21 -30.53 12.51
N ASN A 917 13.45 -31.82 12.21
CA ASN A 917 14.71 -32.48 12.53
C ASN A 917 15.90 -31.85 11.78
N TYR A 918 15.74 -31.50 10.50
CA TYR A 918 16.76 -30.78 9.72
C TYR A 918 17.08 -29.41 10.31
N PHE A 919 16.07 -28.67 10.77
CA PHE A 919 16.23 -27.35 11.37
C PHE A 919 16.84 -27.42 12.77
N ASN A 920 16.38 -28.34 13.62
CA ASN A 920 16.86 -28.52 14.99
C ASN A 920 18.37 -28.89 15.01
N SER A 921 18.86 -29.63 14.00
CA SER A 921 20.30 -29.86 13.80
C SER A 921 21.14 -28.59 13.59
N ARG A 922 20.50 -27.44 13.33
CA ARG A 922 21.09 -26.10 13.13
C ARG A 922 20.44 -25.04 14.04
N ARG A 923 19.86 -25.43 15.19
CA ARG A 923 19.09 -24.55 16.10
C ARG A 923 19.84 -23.26 16.53
N SER A 924 21.17 -23.28 16.53
CA SER A 924 22.03 -22.14 16.85
C SER A 924 21.69 -20.84 16.14
N TYR A 925 21.13 -20.87 14.92
CA TYR A 925 20.70 -19.65 14.21
C TYR A 925 19.46 -19.00 14.83
N VAL A 926 18.55 -19.77 15.45
CA VAL A 926 17.38 -19.25 16.17
C VAL A 926 17.75 -18.84 17.58
N ASP A 927 18.61 -19.60 18.28
CA ASP A 927 19.11 -19.18 19.60
C ASP A 927 19.86 -17.83 19.50
N ASP A 928 20.66 -17.61 18.44
CA ASP A 928 21.32 -16.33 18.14
C ASP A 928 20.31 -15.22 17.77
N ALA A 929 19.26 -15.52 17.00
CA ALA A 929 18.20 -14.56 16.70
C ALA A 929 17.41 -14.13 17.95
N ILE A 930 17.07 -15.07 18.85
CA ILE A 930 16.42 -14.78 20.15
C ILE A 930 17.33 -13.89 21.01
N PHE A 931 18.61 -14.25 21.11
CA PHE A 931 19.60 -13.45 21.86
C PHE A 931 19.74 -12.03 21.30
N ARG A 932 19.71 -11.86 19.97
CA ARG A 932 19.73 -10.53 19.32
C ARG A 932 18.46 -9.73 19.54
N ILE A 933 17.27 -10.36 19.53
CA ILE A 933 16.01 -9.68 19.91
C ILE A 933 16.14 -9.11 21.32
N GLN A 934 16.53 -9.95 22.29
CA GLN A 934 16.69 -9.53 23.70
C GLN A 934 17.79 -8.47 23.86
N GLY A 935 18.91 -8.60 23.15
CA GLY A 935 19.99 -7.61 23.14
C GLY A 935 19.58 -6.25 22.57
N ILE A 936 18.83 -6.22 21.46
CA ILE A 936 18.30 -4.98 20.86
C ILE A 936 17.25 -4.34 21.78
N CYS A 937 16.34 -5.13 22.37
CA CYS A 937 15.36 -4.61 23.33
C CYS A 937 15.99 -3.95 24.55
N ARG A 938 17.13 -4.48 25.03
CA ARG A 938 17.93 -3.88 26.11
C ARG A 938 18.75 -2.67 25.66
N ARG A 939 19.28 -2.65 24.43
CA ARG A 939 20.05 -1.49 23.90
C ARG A 939 19.18 -0.26 23.63
N LEU A 940 17.92 -0.48 23.27
CA LEU A 940 16.95 0.58 22.95
C LEU A 940 16.02 0.95 24.14
N ASP A 941 16.34 0.49 25.36
CA ASP A 941 15.53 0.66 26.59
C ASP A 941 14.01 0.43 26.38
N LEU A 942 13.65 -0.54 25.52
CA LEU A 942 12.25 -0.82 25.14
C LEU A 942 11.47 -1.56 26.24
N LEU A 943 12.18 -2.04 27.25
CA LEU A 943 11.68 -2.71 28.44
C LEU A 943 12.45 -2.13 29.62
N GLU A 944 11.75 -1.68 30.66
CA GLU A 944 12.40 -1.17 31.89
C GLU A 944 13.35 -2.22 32.47
N SER A 945 14.55 -1.78 32.87
CA SER A 945 15.53 -2.68 33.45
C SER A 945 15.02 -3.25 34.78
N TYR A 946 15.03 -4.57 34.90
CA TYR A 946 14.76 -5.25 36.17
C TYR A 946 15.78 -4.78 37.21
N GLN A 947 15.32 -3.99 38.18
CA GLN A 947 16.00 -3.93 39.47
C GLN A 947 15.79 -5.28 40.16
N GLU A 948 16.88 -5.98 40.48
CA GLU A 948 16.84 -7.22 41.26
C GLU A 948 16.42 -6.93 42.72
N GLY A 949 15.11 -6.75 42.91
CA GLY A 949 14.46 -6.54 44.21
C GLY A 949 13.32 -7.53 44.37
N HIS A 950 13.31 -8.28 45.47
CA HIS A 950 12.28 -9.28 45.76
C HIS A 950 10.89 -8.65 45.91
N ASP A 951 9.89 -9.23 45.24
CA ASP A 951 8.59 -9.56 45.86
C ASP A 951 7.84 -10.63 45.04
N HIS A 952 8.20 -11.91 45.26
CA HIS A 952 7.43 -13.04 44.74
C HIS A 952 6.17 -13.29 45.61
N SER A 953 5.13 -12.49 45.40
CA SER A 953 3.80 -12.72 46.02
C SER A 953 2.68 -12.69 44.98
N GLY A 954 2.67 -13.70 44.09
CA GLY A 954 1.70 -13.77 42.98
C GLY A 954 1.35 -15.16 42.45
N PHE A 955 2.07 -16.23 42.84
CA PHE A 955 1.81 -17.60 42.37
C PHE A 955 1.76 -18.58 43.55
N ASN A 956 0.54 -18.89 44.00
CA ASN A 956 0.22 -20.07 44.81
C ASN A 956 -0.94 -20.81 44.11
N VAL A 957 -0.60 -21.79 43.27
CA VAL A 957 -1.59 -22.70 42.68
C VAL A 957 -2.10 -23.65 43.76
N LEU A 958 -3.41 -23.90 43.77
CA LEU A 958 -4.08 -24.76 44.74
C LEU A 958 -3.73 -26.24 44.52
N THR A 959 -2.79 -26.77 45.31
CA THR A 959 -2.60 -28.22 45.49
C THR A 959 -3.45 -28.75 46.64
N THR A 960 -4.71 -29.06 46.36
CA THR A 960 -5.62 -29.69 47.35
C THR A 960 -5.38 -31.20 47.45
N PHE A 961 -4.42 -31.60 48.29
CA PHE A 961 -4.31 -32.98 48.80
C PHE A 961 -3.87 -32.95 50.28
N ASP A 962 -4.57 -33.70 51.13
CA ASP A 962 -4.34 -33.71 52.58
C ASP A 962 -3.04 -34.44 52.96
N PRO A 963 -2.24 -33.92 53.92
CA PRO A 963 -0.89 -34.43 54.21
C PRO A 963 -0.88 -35.48 55.34
N GLU A 964 -1.45 -36.66 55.11
CA GLU A 964 -1.21 -37.87 55.92
C GLU A 964 -1.05 -39.10 55.01
N ILE A 965 -0.27 -40.11 55.46
CA ILE A 965 0.13 -41.31 54.70
C ILE A 965 1.17 -41.06 53.58
N PHE A 966 2.44 -40.80 53.94
CA PHE A 966 3.58 -41.55 53.39
C PHE A 966 4.90 -41.44 54.20
N ASP A 967 4.82 -41.34 55.54
CA ASP A 967 6.00 -41.25 56.42
C ASP A 967 6.71 -42.62 56.63
N ASP A 968 6.16 -43.69 56.06
CA ASP A 968 6.71 -45.05 56.03
C ASP A 968 7.08 -45.45 54.58
N LEU A 969 8.36 -45.26 54.20
CA LEU A 969 9.19 -46.23 53.44
C LEU A 969 10.54 -45.63 52.98
N MET A 970 11.64 -46.13 53.56
CA MET A 970 13.03 -46.13 53.02
C MET A 970 13.64 -44.73 52.72
N ALA A 971 14.51 -44.12 53.53
CA ALA A 971 15.60 -44.63 54.37
C ALA A 971 16.79 -45.29 53.62
N THR A 972 17.58 -44.47 52.91
CA THR A 972 19.03 -44.60 52.58
C THR A 972 19.47 -43.25 51.96
N GLU A 973 20.39 -42.43 52.48
CA GLU A 973 21.87 -42.63 52.57
C GLU A 973 22.50 -43.06 51.23
N GLU A 974 23.50 -42.39 50.63
CA GLU A 974 24.31 -41.20 50.97
C GLU A 974 24.43 -40.27 49.71
N ARG A 975 25.27 -39.23 49.57
CA ARG A 975 26.38 -38.61 50.33
C ARG A 975 26.55 -37.14 49.92
N THR A 976 27.16 -36.29 50.76
CA THR A 976 27.62 -34.92 50.38
C THR A 976 29.00 -34.58 50.98
N MET A 977 29.50 -33.36 50.71
CA MET A 977 30.85 -32.84 51.02
C MET A 977 31.95 -33.37 50.08
N VAL A 978 32.97 -32.59 49.70
CA VAL A 978 33.79 -31.64 50.50
C VAL A 978 33.63 -30.15 50.13
N LYS A 979 33.72 -29.28 51.14
CA LYS A 979 33.73 -27.81 51.06
C LYS A 979 35.11 -27.26 50.69
N LEU A 980 35.18 -26.00 50.24
CA LEU A 980 36.07 -24.99 50.85
C LEU A 980 35.62 -23.55 50.49
N GLN A 981 36.23 -22.53 51.10
CA GLN A 981 35.54 -21.28 51.44
C GLN A 981 36.50 -20.06 51.47
N TYR A 982 36.01 -18.87 51.04
CA TYR A 982 36.70 -17.55 51.05
C TYR A 982 37.93 -17.44 50.11
N SER A 983 38.32 -16.26 49.59
CA SER A 983 38.23 -14.88 50.12
C SER A 983 37.76 -13.80 49.11
N SER A 984 37.68 -12.55 49.58
CA SER A 984 37.29 -11.35 48.83
C SER A 984 38.48 -10.58 48.23
N ASP A 985 38.25 -9.73 47.22
CA ASP A 985 38.35 -8.26 47.35
C ASP A 985 38.13 -7.49 46.02
N THR A 986 37.78 -6.23 46.21
CA THR A 986 37.22 -5.18 45.32
C THR A 986 38.05 -4.65 44.13
N TYR A 987 37.34 -3.95 43.23
CA TYR A 987 37.78 -2.87 42.32
C TYR A 987 38.76 -3.21 41.16
N LEU A 988 38.26 -3.17 39.91
CA LEU A 988 38.29 -1.95 39.07
C LEU A 988 37.52 -2.14 37.76
N ALA A 989 37.03 -1.04 37.17
CA ALA A 989 36.55 -1.02 35.79
C ALA A 989 37.68 -0.55 34.86
N ASN A 990 37.91 -1.27 33.76
CA ASN A 990 38.39 -0.79 32.45
C ASN A 990 38.63 -1.95 31.47
N SER A 991 38.67 -1.63 30.18
CA SER A 991 38.93 -2.52 29.03
C SER A 991 37.80 -3.48 28.62
N LEU A 992 36.91 -2.98 27.76
CA LEU A 992 36.06 -3.78 26.86
C LEU A 992 36.49 -3.70 25.38
N ASN A 993 37.69 -3.15 25.12
CA ASN A 993 38.32 -3.12 23.80
C ASN A 993 39.47 -4.15 23.77
N ASN A 994 39.64 -4.81 22.61
CA ASN A 994 40.60 -5.89 22.27
C ASN A 994 40.07 -7.33 22.40
N LEU A 995 39.37 -7.80 21.36
CA LEU A 995 39.19 -9.23 21.04
C LEU A 995 39.25 -9.48 19.51
N ASP A 996 40.27 -8.93 18.87
CA ASP A 996 40.76 -9.41 17.57
C ASP A 996 41.92 -10.40 17.76
N ASP A 997 42.14 -11.25 16.75
CA ASP A 997 43.23 -12.23 16.59
C ASP A 997 43.39 -13.36 17.64
N ILE A 998 42.89 -14.56 17.29
CA ILE A 998 43.69 -15.80 17.04
C ILE A 998 42.79 -17.07 17.06
N ALA A 999 42.63 -17.74 15.91
CA ALA A 999 42.43 -19.19 15.70
C ALA A 999 42.13 -19.44 14.20
N VAL A 1000 43.09 -19.87 13.38
CA VAL A 1000 43.40 -21.29 13.07
C VAL A 1000 42.17 -22.08 12.60
N GLU A 1001 42.13 -22.36 11.29
CA GLU A 1001 41.04 -23.07 10.62
C GLU A 1001 40.89 -24.52 11.10
N SER A 1002 39.65 -24.95 11.33
CA SER A 1002 39.29 -26.38 11.42
C SER A 1002 37.87 -26.61 10.88
N PRO A 1003 37.64 -27.70 10.09
CA PRO A 1003 36.36 -27.92 9.43
C PRO A 1003 35.31 -28.49 10.40
N GLY A 1004 34.55 -27.60 11.05
CA GLY A 1004 33.45 -27.99 11.93
C GLY A 1004 32.96 -26.94 12.94
N ALA A 1005 33.64 -25.80 13.07
CA ALA A 1005 33.20 -24.73 13.97
C ALA A 1005 31.96 -23.99 13.43
N PRO A 1006 31.00 -23.58 14.31
CA PRO A 1006 29.88 -22.75 13.89
C PRO A 1006 30.38 -21.35 13.50
N ILE A 1007 30.02 -20.90 12.30
CA ILE A 1007 30.27 -19.52 11.85
C ILE A 1007 29.44 -18.59 12.74
N ARG A 1008 30.09 -17.91 13.70
CA ARG A 1008 29.47 -16.79 14.42
C ARG A 1008 29.07 -15.75 13.38
N MET A 1009 27.77 -15.43 13.31
CA MET A 1009 27.28 -14.41 12.38
C MET A 1009 27.73 -13.03 12.87
N SER A 1010 28.94 -12.63 12.49
CA SER A 1010 29.41 -11.26 12.67
C SER A 1010 28.49 -10.34 11.88
N LEU A 1011 27.83 -9.40 12.58
CA LEU A 1011 27.27 -8.25 11.91
C LEU A 1011 28.45 -7.32 11.60
N ALA A 1012 28.69 -7.08 10.32
CA ALA A 1012 29.35 -5.84 9.93
C ALA A 1012 28.40 -4.71 10.36
N ILE A 1013 28.70 -4.08 11.50
CA ILE A 1013 27.99 -2.90 11.98
C ILE A 1013 28.40 -1.76 11.03
N PRO A 1014 27.46 -1.10 10.34
CA PRO A 1014 27.78 0.08 9.55
C PRO A 1014 28.38 1.18 10.42
N GLU A 1015 29.33 1.95 9.89
CA GLU A 1015 29.69 3.22 10.52
C GLU A 1015 28.51 4.19 10.36
N PHE A 1016 27.87 4.57 11.46
CA PHE A 1016 26.72 5.47 11.47
C PHE A 1016 27.16 6.92 11.68
N GLU A 1017 26.59 7.86 10.92
CA GLU A 1017 26.89 9.30 11.06
C GLU A 1017 26.15 9.94 12.25
N THR A 1018 24.98 9.42 12.65
CA THR A 1018 24.20 9.91 13.80
C THR A 1018 23.64 8.79 14.67
N THR A 1019 23.21 9.13 15.89
CA THR A 1019 22.51 8.21 16.80
C THR A 1019 21.12 7.81 16.32
N ASP A 1020 20.41 8.72 15.66
CA ASP A 1020 19.06 8.47 15.11
C ASP A 1020 19.10 7.38 14.02
N ASP A 1021 20.16 7.35 13.20
CA ASP A 1021 20.36 6.33 12.16
C ASP A 1021 20.65 4.95 12.77
N GLU A 1022 21.42 4.90 13.86
CA GLU A 1022 21.69 3.65 14.60
C GLU A 1022 20.42 3.11 15.26
N GLU A 1023 19.59 3.98 15.87
CA GLU A 1023 18.28 3.60 16.42
C GLU A 1023 17.34 3.06 15.34
N GLU A 1024 17.22 3.73 14.18
CA GLU A 1024 16.35 3.26 13.10
C GLU A 1024 16.85 1.92 12.52
N PHE A 1025 18.16 1.74 12.35
CA PHE A 1025 18.75 0.48 11.91
C PHE A 1025 18.39 -0.67 12.86
N TYR A 1026 18.61 -0.52 14.17
CA TYR A 1026 18.28 -1.54 15.15
C TYR A 1026 16.77 -1.80 15.24
N LEU A 1027 15.93 -0.77 15.13
CA LEU A 1027 14.48 -0.92 15.12
C LEU A 1027 13.98 -1.70 13.89
N ARG A 1028 14.53 -1.42 12.70
CA ARG A 1028 14.23 -2.22 11.48
C ARG A 1028 14.72 -3.65 11.62
N LYS A 1029 15.90 -3.87 12.23
CA LYS A 1029 16.41 -5.23 12.49
C LYS A 1029 15.52 -6.01 13.46
N LEU A 1030 15.06 -5.38 14.54
CA LEU A 1030 14.08 -5.96 15.48
C LEU A 1030 12.76 -6.30 14.78
N LYS A 1031 12.21 -5.40 13.94
CA LYS A 1031 11.00 -5.67 13.15
C LYS A 1031 11.15 -6.93 12.28
N GLN A 1032 12.28 -7.05 11.59
CA GLN A 1032 12.55 -8.19 10.70
C GLN A 1032 12.64 -9.52 11.46
N TYR A 1033 13.40 -9.56 12.57
CA TYR A 1033 13.48 -10.77 13.39
C TYR A 1033 12.10 -11.16 13.93
N LEU A 1034 11.31 -10.22 14.46
CA LEU A 1034 9.97 -10.51 14.98
C LEU A 1034 9.04 -11.11 13.92
N TRP A 1035 9.03 -10.60 12.68
CA TRP A 1035 8.26 -11.21 11.58
C TRP A 1035 8.68 -12.65 11.27
N VAL A 1036 9.98 -12.94 11.24
CA VAL A 1036 10.50 -14.30 10.96
C VAL A 1036 10.21 -15.25 12.13
N MET A 1037 10.26 -14.77 13.37
CA MET A 1037 9.92 -15.57 14.56
C MET A 1037 8.42 -15.91 14.61
N GLY A 1038 7.54 -14.99 14.22
CA GLY A 1038 6.11 -15.28 14.07
C GLY A 1038 5.79 -16.25 12.92
N GLU A 1039 6.61 -16.28 11.86
CA GLU A 1039 6.53 -17.29 10.79
C GLU A 1039 7.12 -18.65 11.16
N ILE A 1040 8.09 -18.70 12.09
CA ILE A 1040 8.51 -19.96 12.73
C ILE A 1040 7.37 -20.46 13.62
N ALA A 1041 6.84 -19.60 14.50
CA ALA A 1041 5.78 -19.96 15.45
C ALA A 1041 4.47 -20.41 14.79
N SER A 1042 4.21 -19.99 13.54
CA SER A 1042 2.98 -20.35 12.82
C SER A 1042 3.02 -21.69 12.08
N ALA A 1043 4.16 -22.39 12.11
CA ALA A 1043 4.31 -23.72 11.53
C ALA A 1043 4.04 -24.84 12.55
N ASN A 1044 3.47 -25.95 12.08
CA ASN A 1044 3.02 -27.09 12.89
C ASN A 1044 4.00 -27.55 13.98
N TYR A 1045 5.31 -27.62 13.67
CA TYR A 1045 6.37 -28.02 14.60
C TYR A 1045 7.29 -26.86 15.00
N GLY A 1046 6.98 -25.63 14.59
CA GLY A 1046 7.87 -24.49 14.75
C GLY A 1046 7.85 -23.89 16.16
N ILE A 1047 6.71 -23.92 16.85
CA ILE A 1047 6.60 -23.48 18.26
C ILE A 1047 7.49 -24.33 19.20
N GLN A 1048 7.65 -25.63 18.94
CA GLN A 1048 8.56 -26.55 19.65
C GLN A 1048 10.06 -26.19 19.47
N ILE A 1049 10.41 -25.44 18.42
CA ILE A 1049 11.77 -24.90 18.22
C ILE A 1049 11.96 -23.58 18.99
N LEU A 1050 10.88 -22.91 19.39
CA LEU A 1050 10.92 -21.68 20.18
C LEU A 1050 10.88 -21.93 21.69
N ASP A 1051 10.27 -23.04 22.11
CA ASP A 1051 10.23 -23.49 23.51
C ASP A 1051 11.66 -23.79 24.04
N PRO A 1052 12.11 -23.14 25.15
CA PRO A 1052 13.38 -23.40 25.83
C PRO A 1052 13.56 -24.83 26.34
N ILE A 1053 12.50 -25.62 26.57
CA ILE A 1053 12.60 -27.02 27.01
C ILE A 1053 13.38 -27.87 26.00
N TYR A 1054 13.28 -27.52 24.71
CA TYR A 1054 14.02 -28.17 23.62
C TYR A 1054 15.36 -27.49 23.29
N SER A 1055 15.75 -26.43 24.01
CA SER A 1055 17.07 -25.79 23.88
C SER A 1055 18.08 -26.40 24.84
N SER A 1056 19.34 -26.48 24.42
CA SER A 1056 20.45 -26.83 25.31
C SER A 1056 20.81 -25.71 26.29
N ASN A 1057 20.29 -24.49 26.09
CA ASN A 1057 20.57 -23.31 26.89
C ASN A 1057 19.38 -22.95 27.79
N LEU A 1058 19.28 -23.59 28.97
CA LEU A 1058 18.22 -23.36 29.99
C LEU A 1058 18.27 -21.95 30.68
N ARG A 1059 18.64 -20.90 29.95
CA ARG A 1059 18.75 -19.51 30.43
C ARG A 1059 18.09 -18.47 29.53
N SER A 1060 17.53 -18.85 28.38
CA SER A 1060 16.73 -17.93 27.56
C SER A 1060 15.32 -17.77 28.14
N GLU A 1061 14.94 -16.54 28.46
CA GLU A 1061 13.54 -16.17 28.69
C GLU A 1061 12.67 -16.61 27.49
N HIS A 1062 11.44 -17.03 27.75
CA HIS A 1062 10.54 -17.53 26.71
C HIS A 1062 10.23 -16.43 25.68
N ILE A 1063 10.49 -16.66 24.39
CA ILE A 1063 10.38 -15.60 23.37
C ILE A 1063 8.95 -15.01 23.27
N VAL A 1064 7.92 -15.82 23.52
CA VAL A 1064 6.51 -15.35 23.56
C VAL A 1064 6.30 -14.34 24.70
N GLU A 1065 6.97 -14.51 25.85
CA GLU A 1065 6.92 -13.55 26.96
C GLU A 1065 7.63 -12.24 26.59
N THR A 1066 8.79 -12.31 25.91
CA THR A 1066 9.44 -11.10 25.38
C THR A 1066 8.53 -10.35 24.40
N ILE A 1067 7.78 -11.06 23.54
CA ILE A 1067 6.80 -10.45 22.62
C ILE A 1067 5.60 -9.86 23.38
N TYR A 1068 5.09 -10.54 24.40
CA TYR A 1068 4.02 -10.04 25.27
C TYR A 1068 4.43 -8.76 26.03
N GLN A 1069 5.63 -8.72 26.61
CA GLN A 1069 6.17 -7.53 27.26
C GLN A 1069 6.38 -6.38 26.26
N LEU A 1070 6.78 -6.66 25.01
CA LEU A 1070 6.84 -5.66 23.93
C LEU A 1070 5.46 -5.09 23.57
N PHE A 1071 4.40 -5.91 23.56
CA PHE A 1071 3.02 -5.44 23.39
C PHE A 1071 2.58 -4.50 24.52
N MET A 1072 2.86 -4.87 25.77
CA MET A 1072 2.39 -4.12 26.96
C MET A 1072 3.20 -2.85 27.25
N LYS A 1073 4.53 -2.91 27.16
CA LYS A 1073 5.43 -1.87 27.70
C LYS A 1073 6.11 -0.99 26.66
N SER A 1074 6.42 -1.50 25.47
CA SER A 1074 7.35 -0.82 24.55
C SER A 1074 6.99 0.65 24.24
N ALA A 1075 7.99 1.53 24.23
CA ALA A 1075 7.81 2.95 23.94
C ALA A 1075 7.37 3.21 22.48
N ASN A 1076 7.74 2.34 21.54
CA ASN A 1076 7.30 2.46 20.15
C ASN A 1076 6.01 1.68 19.86
N TRP A 1077 4.89 2.40 19.70
CA TRP A 1077 3.58 1.86 19.35
C TRP A 1077 3.56 1.01 18.05
N GLN A 1078 4.48 1.22 17.10
CA GLN A 1078 4.60 0.31 15.94
C GLN A 1078 5.06 -1.09 16.35
N LEU A 1079 5.93 -1.22 17.37
CA LEU A 1079 6.37 -2.51 17.90
C LEU A 1079 5.26 -3.19 18.72
N ARG A 1080 4.43 -2.43 19.45
CA ARG A 1080 3.21 -2.98 20.09
C ARG A 1080 2.30 -3.63 19.04
N GLY A 1081 2.06 -2.94 17.93
CA GLY A 1081 1.27 -3.47 16.82
C GLY A 1081 1.87 -4.69 16.13
N LEU A 1082 3.20 -4.71 15.96
CA LEU A 1082 3.91 -5.86 15.41
C LEU A 1082 3.85 -7.08 16.35
N ALA A 1083 4.01 -6.87 17.65
CA ALA A 1083 3.91 -7.90 18.68
C ALA A 1083 2.49 -8.50 18.73
N PHE A 1084 1.45 -7.67 18.64
CA PHE A 1084 0.06 -8.14 18.49
C PHE A 1084 -0.09 -9.11 17.32
N TYR A 1085 0.40 -8.76 16.13
CA TYR A 1085 0.34 -9.65 14.96
C TYR A 1085 1.11 -10.96 15.16
N GLN A 1086 2.26 -10.97 15.86
CA GLN A 1086 2.99 -12.21 16.12
C GLN A 1086 2.28 -13.10 17.15
N LEU A 1087 1.64 -12.52 18.17
CA LEU A 1087 0.82 -13.24 19.14
C LEU A 1087 -0.43 -13.84 18.46
N GLY A 1088 -1.01 -13.16 17.46
CA GLY A 1088 -2.02 -13.76 16.57
C GLY A 1088 -1.50 -14.99 15.81
N LYS A 1089 -0.29 -14.92 15.25
CA LYS A 1089 0.35 -16.04 14.54
C LYS A 1089 0.69 -17.23 15.42
N ILE A 1090 1.07 -17.01 16.68
CA ILE A 1090 1.34 -18.08 17.66
C ILE A 1090 0.07 -18.93 17.91
N ALA A 1091 -1.12 -18.30 17.96
CA ALA A 1091 -2.43 -18.97 18.07
C ALA A 1091 -2.88 -19.78 16.84
N SER A 1092 -1.97 -20.06 15.89
CA SER A 1092 -2.19 -21.05 14.84
C SER A 1092 -1.96 -22.49 15.32
N THR A 1093 -1.07 -22.69 16.31
CA THR A 1093 -0.74 -24.02 16.86
C THR A 1093 -1.49 -24.26 18.18
N LEU A 1094 -1.83 -25.49 18.50
CA LEU A 1094 -2.54 -25.82 19.76
C LEU A 1094 -1.69 -25.44 20.99
N GLU A 1095 -0.42 -25.82 20.97
CA GLU A 1095 0.57 -25.47 22.00
C GLU A 1095 0.71 -23.94 22.15
N GLY A 1096 0.70 -23.20 21.04
CA GLY A 1096 0.70 -21.74 21.05
C GLY A 1096 -0.59 -21.12 21.58
N VAL A 1097 -1.76 -21.76 21.42
CA VAL A 1097 -3.00 -21.33 22.07
C VAL A 1097 -2.93 -21.53 23.58
N GLU A 1098 -2.44 -22.68 24.06
CA GLU A 1098 -2.28 -22.96 25.49
C GLU A 1098 -1.34 -21.93 26.16
N MET A 1099 -0.19 -21.65 25.55
CA MET A 1099 0.74 -20.59 26.00
C MET A 1099 0.10 -19.19 26.06
N LEU A 1100 -0.84 -18.89 25.16
CA LEU A 1100 -1.52 -17.59 25.12
C LEU A 1100 -2.67 -17.51 26.14
N ASP A 1101 -3.33 -18.62 26.46
CA ASP A 1101 -4.40 -18.66 27.45
C ASP A 1101 -3.87 -18.36 28.86
N ASP A 1102 -2.69 -18.89 29.20
CA ASP A 1102 -1.94 -18.57 30.44
C ASP A 1102 -1.63 -17.07 30.54
N LEU A 1103 -1.12 -16.47 29.46
CA LEU A 1103 -0.86 -15.02 29.32
C LEU A 1103 -2.14 -14.15 29.29
N GLN A 1104 -3.30 -14.75 29.51
CA GLN A 1104 -4.61 -14.10 29.49
C GLN A 1104 -4.99 -13.49 28.14
N TRP A 1105 -4.65 -14.16 27.04
CA TRP A 1105 -5.24 -13.93 25.71
C TRP A 1105 -6.34 -14.96 25.42
N MET A 1106 -7.14 -14.74 24.38
CA MET A 1106 -8.12 -15.68 23.84
C MET A 1106 -7.95 -15.78 22.34
N SER A 1107 -7.85 -17.01 21.86
CA SER A 1107 -7.74 -17.37 20.45
C SER A 1107 -9.13 -17.48 19.79
N VAL A 1108 -9.18 -17.41 18.45
CA VAL A 1108 -10.44 -17.56 17.71
C VAL A 1108 -10.63 -18.99 17.22
N ASP A 1109 -11.45 -19.75 17.96
CA ASP A 1109 -11.86 -21.10 17.57
C ASP A 1109 -12.70 -21.10 16.29
N CYS A 1110 -12.22 -21.84 15.30
CA CYS A 1110 -12.90 -21.95 14.02
C CYS A 1110 -14.11 -22.89 14.13
N VAL A 1111 -15.30 -22.39 13.82
CA VAL A 1111 -16.59 -23.11 14.00
C VAL A 1111 -16.65 -24.43 13.20
N ASN A 1112 -15.79 -24.61 12.20
CA ASN A 1112 -15.69 -25.80 11.35
C ASN A 1112 -14.51 -26.74 11.72
N GLY A 1113 -13.79 -26.50 12.83
CA GLY A 1113 -13.06 -27.54 13.57
C GLY A 1113 -11.72 -28.06 13.04
N PHE A 1114 -11.16 -27.53 11.95
CA PHE A 1114 -9.91 -28.09 11.36
C PHE A 1114 -8.82 -27.09 10.97
N GLN A 1115 -9.02 -25.77 11.11
CA GLN A 1115 -7.97 -24.79 10.85
C GLN A 1115 -8.17 -23.53 11.71
N SER A 1116 -7.17 -23.22 12.52
CA SER A 1116 -7.05 -22.01 13.33
C SER A 1116 -6.86 -20.77 12.43
N LEU A 1117 -7.50 -19.66 12.77
CA LEU A 1117 -7.47 -18.44 11.95
C LEU A 1117 -6.19 -17.59 12.15
N SER A 1118 -5.28 -18.01 13.03
CA SER A 1118 -4.10 -17.22 13.45
C SER A 1118 -4.50 -15.86 14.02
N LEU A 1119 -5.46 -15.86 14.96
CA LEU A 1119 -6.04 -14.68 15.62
C LEU A 1119 -6.12 -14.91 17.12
N ALA A 1120 -5.57 -13.98 17.91
CA ALA A 1120 -5.70 -13.95 19.37
C ALA A 1120 -5.81 -12.52 19.91
N TYR A 1121 -6.52 -12.34 21.02
CA TYR A 1121 -6.77 -11.02 21.61
C TYR A 1121 -6.64 -11.08 23.15
N PRO A 1122 -6.05 -10.07 23.82
CA PRO A 1122 -5.97 -10.06 25.28
C PRO A 1122 -7.37 -10.01 25.92
N LYS A 1123 -7.61 -10.82 26.96
CA LYS A 1123 -8.85 -10.84 27.76
C LYS A 1123 -9.19 -9.45 28.32
N ALA A 1124 -8.17 -8.60 28.53
CA ALA A 1124 -8.30 -7.19 28.87
C ALA A 1124 -9.17 -6.35 27.91
N MET A 1125 -9.35 -6.74 26.63
CA MET A 1125 -10.24 -6.06 25.67
C MET A 1125 -11.75 -6.19 26.00
N GLN A 1126 -12.11 -6.96 27.03
CA GLN A 1126 -13.45 -6.85 27.65
C GLN A 1126 -13.65 -5.49 28.35
N ASN A 1127 -12.56 -4.89 28.85
CA ASN A 1127 -12.53 -3.53 29.41
C ASN A 1127 -12.19 -2.50 28.31
N ASP A 1128 -12.58 -1.24 28.52
CA ASP A 1128 -12.35 -0.17 27.54
C ASP A 1128 -10.88 0.21 27.28
N ASP A 1129 -9.97 -0.10 28.20
CA ASP A 1129 -8.61 0.43 28.23
C ASP A 1129 -7.58 -0.70 28.35
N PHE A 1130 -7.16 -1.21 27.18
CA PHE A 1130 -6.32 -2.40 27.06
C PHE A 1130 -4.93 -2.11 26.45
N PHE A 1131 -4.66 -0.87 26.06
CA PHE A 1131 -3.35 -0.47 25.53
C PHE A 1131 -2.40 0.07 26.61
N ASN A 1132 -2.90 0.38 27.82
CA ASN A 1132 -2.13 0.83 28.98
C ASN A 1132 -1.05 1.89 28.63
N VAL A 1133 -1.51 3.05 28.16
CA VAL A 1133 -0.63 4.15 27.71
C VAL A 1133 -0.54 5.20 28.81
N GLU A 1134 0.65 5.35 29.40
CA GLU A 1134 0.88 6.38 30.41
C GLU A 1134 0.77 7.78 29.83
N ILE A 1135 0.04 8.66 30.53
CA ILE A 1135 -0.15 10.06 30.12
C ILE A 1135 1.04 10.90 30.63
N LEU A 1136 2.22 10.65 30.07
CA LEU A 1136 3.41 11.46 30.31
C LEU A 1136 3.19 12.90 29.87
N ASN A 1137 3.67 13.86 30.67
CA ASN A 1137 3.43 15.29 30.50
C ASN A 1137 4.76 16.01 30.23
N PRO A 1138 5.02 16.53 29.01
CA PRO A 1138 6.33 17.07 28.61
C PRO A 1138 6.77 18.32 29.38
N TYR A 1139 5.87 18.97 30.14
CA TYR A 1139 6.18 20.22 30.84
C TYR A 1139 7.02 20.06 32.12
N LYS A 1140 7.48 18.85 32.47
CA LYS A 1140 8.33 18.61 33.64
C LYS A 1140 9.84 18.60 33.32
N ASP A 1141 10.27 17.86 32.30
CA ASP A 1141 11.65 17.37 32.22
C ASP A 1141 12.47 17.87 31.00
N ALA A 1142 11.88 18.65 30.10
CA ALA A 1142 12.55 19.13 28.88
C ALA A 1142 13.28 20.49 29.06
N SER A 1143 14.63 20.48 29.09
CA SER A 1143 15.46 21.69 29.10
C SER A 1143 15.74 22.22 27.68
N TYR A 1144 14.87 23.07 27.14
CA TYR A 1144 14.90 23.51 25.74
C TYR A 1144 15.69 24.80 25.45
N PHE A 1145 16.24 24.91 24.24
CA PHE A 1145 16.99 26.10 23.80
C PHE A 1145 16.07 27.32 23.61
N THR A 1146 16.26 28.32 24.47
CA THR A 1146 15.78 29.69 24.23
C THR A 1146 16.98 30.61 24.08
N LEU A 1147 16.81 31.71 23.35
CA LEU A 1147 17.84 32.75 23.17
C LEU A 1147 18.39 33.34 24.49
N PHE A 1148 17.70 33.09 25.61
CA PHE A 1148 18.02 33.62 26.93
C PHE A 1148 17.68 32.59 28.05
N GLY A 1149 18.09 31.33 27.87
CA GLY A 1149 17.82 30.23 28.82
C GLY A 1149 19.08 29.73 29.52
N ASN A 1150 18.96 29.38 30.80
CA ASN A 1150 20.05 28.95 31.67
C ASN A 1150 20.35 27.44 31.53
N SER A 1151 20.51 26.92 30.30
CA SER A 1151 20.92 25.52 30.10
C SER A 1151 22.44 25.43 30.06
N GLU A 1152 23.03 24.89 31.13
CA GLU A 1152 24.48 24.90 31.38
C GLU A 1152 25.27 24.10 30.32
N MET A 1153 24.64 23.11 29.67
CA MET A 1153 25.27 22.23 28.68
C MET A 1153 25.68 22.91 27.37
N ILE A 1154 25.14 24.10 27.02
CA ILE A 1154 25.47 24.80 25.77
C ILE A 1154 25.76 26.28 26.05
N ALA A 1155 26.92 26.55 26.66
CA ALA A 1155 27.46 27.88 26.96
C ALA A 1155 27.91 28.69 25.70
N VAL A 1156 27.18 28.56 24.58
CA VAL A 1156 27.51 29.13 23.27
C VAL A 1156 27.05 30.57 23.11
N ASN A 1157 25.89 30.92 23.68
CA ASN A 1157 25.54 32.31 23.96
C ASN A 1157 26.39 32.75 25.16
N GLY A 1158 27.69 32.97 24.91
CA GLY A 1158 28.73 33.20 25.91
C GLY A 1158 28.45 34.44 26.75
N GLN A 1159 27.64 34.25 27.79
CA GLN A 1159 27.09 35.27 28.66
C GLN A 1159 26.36 36.40 27.91
N LEU A 1160 25.07 36.17 27.65
CA LEU A 1160 24.09 37.26 27.62
C LEU A 1160 23.77 37.70 29.06
N ASP A 1161 24.81 38.11 29.81
CA ASP A 1161 24.65 38.63 31.16
C ASP A 1161 23.77 39.88 31.09
N LEU A 1162 22.67 39.83 31.82
CA LEU A 1162 21.85 40.99 32.13
C LEU A 1162 22.38 41.70 33.39
N GLU A 1163 23.53 41.27 33.90
CA GLU A 1163 24.06 41.55 35.24
C GLU A 1163 25.47 42.17 35.19
N ASP A 1164 26.32 41.80 34.22
CA ASP A 1164 27.65 42.40 33.98
C ASP A 1164 27.57 43.76 33.25
N GLU A 1165 27.03 44.75 33.96
CA GLU A 1165 27.76 45.95 34.41
C GLU A 1165 26.76 46.90 35.08
N ILE A 1166 27.00 47.28 36.34
CA ILE A 1166 26.16 48.24 37.08
C ILE A 1166 26.49 49.68 36.62
N VAL A 1167 26.13 49.99 35.38
CA VAL A 1167 26.03 51.37 34.88
C VAL A 1167 24.62 51.87 35.18
N ILE A 1168 24.53 52.96 35.95
CA ILE A 1168 23.27 53.47 36.52
C ILE A 1168 22.40 54.09 35.40
N GLU A 1169 21.56 53.28 34.75
CA GLU A 1169 20.58 53.74 33.76
C GLU A 1169 19.28 54.21 34.45
N THR A 1170 18.93 55.48 34.23
CA THR A 1170 18.01 56.27 35.07
C THR A 1170 16.50 55.97 34.91
N TYR A 1171 16.12 54.77 34.46
CA TYR A 1171 14.77 54.46 34.00
C TYR A 1171 14.18 53.07 34.36
N GLU A 1172 14.72 52.33 35.33
CA GLU A 1172 14.24 50.96 35.66
C GLU A 1172 12.72 50.82 35.92
N GLU A 1173 12.10 51.78 36.63
CA GLU A 1173 10.64 51.82 36.84
C GLU A 1173 9.85 52.00 35.53
N LEU A 1174 10.44 52.65 34.53
CA LEU A 1174 9.84 52.86 33.22
C LEU A 1174 10.11 51.69 32.28
N ASP A 1175 11.29 51.07 32.33
CA ASP A 1175 11.61 49.81 31.64
C ASP A 1175 10.66 48.70 32.06
N SER A 1176 10.54 48.45 33.37
CA SER A 1176 9.62 47.44 33.94
C SER A 1176 8.15 47.71 33.58
N LYS A 1177 7.74 48.98 33.58
CA LYS A 1177 6.41 49.42 33.13
C LYS A 1177 6.19 49.22 31.63
N VAL A 1178 7.18 49.48 30.79
CA VAL A 1178 7.12 49.22 29.33
C VAL A 1178 7.06 47.72 29.06
N LEU A 1179 7.84 46.91 29.77
CA LEU A 1179 7.81 45.45 29.67
C LEU A 1179 6.44 44.88 30.10
N ALA A 1180 5.85 45.40 31.19
CA ALA A 1180 4.49 45.02 31.61
C ALA A 1180 3.43 45.43 30.58
N LEU A 1181 3.51 46.65 30.03
CA LEU A 1181 2.60 47.10 28.97
C LEU A 1181 2.76 46.29 27.68
N ILE A 1182 3.97 45.89 27.30
CA ILE A 1182 4.21 45.00 26.16
C ILE A 1182 3.65 43.61 26.44
N ASN A 1183 3.81 43.05 27.64
CA ASN A 1183 3.19 41.77 28.02
C ASN A 1183 1.65 41.84 27.95
N TYR A 1184 1.03 42.98 28.31
CA TYR A 1184 -0.41 43.18 28.12
C TYR A 1184 -0.87 43.18 26.64
N LEU A 1185 0.04 43.32 25.66
CA LEU A 1185 -0.27 43.15 24.23
C LEU A 1185 -0.43 41.69 23.80
N SER A 1186 -0.04 40.70 24.61
CA SER A 1186 -0.38 39.28 24.37
C SER A 1186 -1.70 38.85 25.00
N SER A 1187 -2.45 39.79 25.61
CA SER A 1187 -3.74 39.49 26.24
C SER A 1187 -4.83 39.26 25.20
N VAL A 1188 -5.62 38.19 25.38
CA VAL A 1188 -6.82 37.89 24.58
C VAL A 1188 -7.91 38.98 24.70
N LEU A 1189 -7.86 39.81 25.75
CA LEU A 1189 -8.82 40.87 25.99
C LEU A 1189 -8.44 42.15 25.22
N SER A 1190 -9.03 42.36 24.05
CA SER A 1190 -8.79 43.54 23.17
C SER A 1190 -8.97 44.92 23.83
N ARG A 1191 -9.67 45.00 24.98
CA ARG A 1191 -9.76 46.22 25.80
C ARG A 1191 -8.46 46.53 26.55
N ILE A 1192 -7.76 45.51 27.01
CA ILE A 1192 -6.46 45.61 27.69
C ILE A 1192 -5.40 45.96 26.64
N GLU A 1193 -5.36 45.21 25.53
CA GLU A 1193 -4.44 45.43 24.41
C GLU A 1193 -4.53 46.87 23.86
N ARG A 1194 -5.73 47.38 23.55
CA ARG A 1194 -5.93 48.75 23.07
C ARG A 1194 -5.49 49.82 24.08
N LYS A 1195 -5.68 49.58 25.39
CA LYS A 1195 -5.17 50.48 26.42
C LYS A 1195 -3.63 50.47 26.43
N ALA A 1196 -3.02 49.29 26.41
CA ALA A 1196 -1.56 49.15 26.38
C ALA A 1196 -0.93 49.81 25.14
N LYS A 1197 -1.51 49.66 23.94
CA LYS A 1197 -1.06 50.37 22.72
C LYS A 1197 -1.12 51.90 22.88
N LYS A 1198 -2.18 52.43 23.50
CA LYS A 1198 -2.31 53.88 23.78
C LYS A 1198 -1.28 54.37 24.79
N ASP A 1199 -1.09 53.63 25.88
CA ASP A 1199 -0.16 54.00 26.96
C ASP A 1199 1.32 53.87 26.50
N LEU A 1200 1.65 52.89 25.65
CA LEU A 1200 2.98 52.77 25.02
C LEU A 1200 3.26 53.91 24.02
N ASN A 1201 2.30 54.26 23.17
CA ASN A 1201 2.43 55.41 22.27
C ASN A 1201 2.61 56.72 23.04
N ARG A 1202 1.93 56.87 24.19
CA ARG A 1202 2.14 58.01 25.09
C ARG A 1202 3.57 58.03 25.64
N ILE A 1203 4.09 56.91 26.15
CA ILE A 1203 5.48 56.83 26.65
C ILE A 1203 6.49 57.14 25.54
N LYS A 1204 6.25 56.66 24.30
CA LYS A 1204 7.10 56.96 23.14
C LYS A 1204 7.12 58.46 22.79
N ALA A 1205 6.00 59.15 22.94
CA ALA A 1205 5.91 60.60 22.74
C ALA A 1205 6.55 61.41 23.89
N GLU A 1206 6.36 60.98 25.15
CA GLU A 1206 6.91 61.66 26.33
C GLU A 1206 8.41 61.43 26.51
N LYS A 1207 8.93 60.24 26.19
CA LYS A 1207 10.34 59.83 26.41
C LYS A 1207 10.85 58.89 25.29
N PRO A 1208 11.09 59.40 24.06
CA PRO A 1208 11.53 58.58 22.94
C PRO A 1208 12.91 57.91 23.12
N GLN A 1209 13.77 58.45 24.00
CA GLN A 1209 15.12 57.92 24.27
C GLN A 1209 15.11 56.48 24.84
N ILE A 1210 14.06 56.10 25.58
CA ILE A 1210 13.93 54.77 26.20
C ILE A 1210 13.93 53.67 25.11
N PHE A 1211 13.26 53.92 23.97
CA PHE A 1211 13.22 53.00 22.83
C PHE A 1211 14.49 53.03 21.95
N GLY A 1212 15.57 53.66 22.43
CA GLY A 1212 16.93 53.50 21.92
C GLY A 1212 17.80 52.52 22.73
N ASN A 1213 17.36 52.08 23.91
CA ASN A 1213 18.19 51.23 24.78
C ASN A 1213 18.27 49.78 24.29
N CYS A 1214 19.49 49.29 24.08
CA CYS A 1214 19.80 47.90 23.75
C CYS A 1214 19.34 46.91 24.83
N ASN A 1215 19.51 47.26 26.11
CA ASN A 1215 19.15 46.41 27.24
C ASN A 1215 17.62 46.18 27.26
N LEU A 1216 16.84 47.25 27.09
CA LEU A 1216 15.38 47.16 26.96
C LEU A 1216 14.96 46.37 25.71
N PHE A 1217 15.61 46.60 24.56
CA PHE A 1217 15.30 45.87 23.33
C PHE A 1217 15.56 44.36 23.45
N LEU A 1218 16.65 43.93 24.09
CA LEU A 1218 16.91 42.53 24.40
C LEU A 1218 15.89 41.96 25.40
N LYS A 1219 15.53 42.70 26.45
CA LYS A 1219 14.44 42.33 27.38
C LYS A 1219 13.09 42.18 26.64
N VAL A 1220 12.82 43.00 25.62
CA VAL A 1220 11.62 42.91 24.77
C VAL A 1220 11.67 41.73 23.79
N ILE A 1221 12.82 41.41 23.19
CA ILE A 1221 12.97 40.18 22.38
C ILE A 1221 12.74 38.95 23.26
N ARG A 1222 13.32 38.91 24.47
CA ARG A 1222 13.07 37.85 25.47
C ARG A 1222 11.58 37.73 25.85
N LEU A 1223 10.81 38.82 25.81
CA LEU A 1223 9.35 38.75 25.93
C LEU A 1223 8.68 38.20 24.66
N ILE A 1224 9.06 38.64 23.46
CA ILE A 1224 8.50 38.16 22.17
C ILE A 1224 8.73 36.66 21.99
N ASP A 1225 9.89 36.14 22.42
CA ASP A 1225 10.24 34.73 22.40
C ASP A 1225 9.43 33.90 23.42
N LYS A 1226 9.08 34.49 24.57
CA LYS A 1226 8.30 33.81 25.62
C LYS A 1226 6.79 33.87 25.39
N GLY A 1227 6.24 35.03 25.03
CA GLY A 1227 4.80 35.24 24.83
C GLY A 1227 4.24 34.70 23.50
N LYS A 1228 2.95 34.98 23.23
CA LYS A 1228 2.34 34.88 21.90
C LYS A 1228 1.93 36.28 21.44
N PHE A 1229 2.49 36.74 20.32
CA PHE A 1229 2.17 38.04 19.72
C PHE A 1229 1.84 37.85 18.24
N SER A 1230 0.66 38.35 17.82
CA SER A 1230 0.23 38.37 16.42
C SER A 1230 1.11 39.29 15.58
N TYR A 1231 1.18 39.07 14.26
CA TYR A 1231 2.05 39.83 13.35
C TYR A 1231 1.81 41.36 13.43
N ARG A 1232 0.55 41.80 13.39
CA ARG A 1232 0.17 43.22 13.59
C ARG A 1232 0.69 43.82 14.91
N THR A 1233 0.75 43.02 15.99
CA THR A 1233 1.28 43.43 17.29
C THR A 1233 2.81 43.36 17.35
N ARG A 1234 3.45 42.40 16.66
CA ARG A 1234 4.91 42.38 16.45
C ARG A 1234 5.39 43.62 15.71
N ILE A 1235 4.74 43.95 14.58
CA ILE A 1235 5.03 45.17 13.80
C ILE A 1235 4.92 46.41 14.69
N PHE A 1236 3.87 46.50 15.53
CA PHE A 1236 3.71 47.60 16.48
C PHE A 1236 4.88 47.69 17.47
N ILE A 1237 5.28 46.58 18.10
CA ILE A 1237 6.39 46.55 19.06
C ILE A 1237 7.70 46.94 18.38
N PHE A 1238 8.03 46.37 17.22
CA PHE A 1238 9.25 46.72 16.47
C PHE A 1238 9.22 48.14 15.89
N HIS A 1239 8.06 48.75 15.69
CA HIS A 1239 7.90 50.17 15.38
C HIS A 1239 8.10 51.10 16.59
N LEU A 1240 8.07 50.62 17.83
CA LEU A 1240 8.41 51.46 18.98
C LEU A 1240 9.91 51.81 18.96
N PHE A 1241 10.76 50.83 18.62
CA PHE A 1241 12.22 50.93 18.53
C PHE A 1241 12.70 51.38 17.15
N ASN A 1242 13.88 52.01 17.08
CA ASN A 1242 14.57 52.21 15.80
C ASN A 1242 15.44 50.99 15.49
N SER A 1243 14.81 49.93 14.98
CA SER A 1243 15.39 48.58 14.92
C SER A 1243 16.77 48.51 14.24
N SER A 1244 17.01 49.22 13.13
CA SER A 1244 18.33 49.24 12.47
C SER A 1244 19.41 49.89 13.34
N ARG A 1245 19.12 51.05 13.97
CA ARG A 1245 20.07 51.69 14.91
C ARG A 1245 20.35 50.85 16.14
N VAL A 1246 19.34 50.14 16.68
CA VAL A 1246 19.51 49.30 17.87
C VAL A 1246 20.31 48.03 17.55
N LEU A 1247 20.10 47.41 16.39
CA LEU A 1247 20.92 46.30 15.90
C LEU A 1247 22.37 46.73 15.58
N GLU A 1248 22.56 47.95 15.07
CA GLU A 1248 23.88 48.56 14.89
C GLU A 1248 24.60 48.79 16.24
N SER A 1249 23.91 49.27 17.28
CA SER A 1249 24.53 49.42 18.62
C SER A 1249 24.78 48.09 19.32
N LEU A 1250 23.93 47.07 19.13
CA LEU A 1250 24.18 45.71 19.62
C LEU A 1250 25.46 45.12 19.02
N THR A 1251 25.58 45.10 17.70
CA THR A 1251 26.78 44.57 17.01
C THR A 1251 28.05 45.36 17.33
N LYS A 1252 27.95 46.68 17.60
CA LYS A 1252 29.06 47.50 18.11
C LYS A 1252 29.43 47.22 19.57
N ARG A 1253 28.48 46.81 20.44
CA ARG A 1253 28.79 46.33 21.81
C ARG A 1253 29.51 44.98 21.74
N ASP A 1254 29.01 44.06 20.93
CA ASP A 1254 29.59 42.72 20.79
C ASP A 1254 31.03 42.78 20.27
N ARG A 1255 31.32 43.64 19.28
CA ARG A 1255 32.68 43.92 18.78
C ARG A 1255 33.64 44.53 19.81
N LYS A 1256 33.13 45.20 20.85
CA LYS A 1256 33.97 45.66 21.98
C LYS A 1256 34.25 44.50 22.91
N ASN A 1257 33.23 43.76 23.31
CA ASN A 1257 33.37 42.65 24.26
C ASN A 1257 34.23 41.51 23.69
N SER A 1258 34.16 41.23 22.37
CA SER A 1258 35.04 40.26 21.69
C SER A 1258 36.52 40.66 21.70
N ASN A 1259 36.81 41.96 21.76
CA ASN A 1259 38.17 42.52 21.80
C ASN A 1259 38.66 42.75 23.24
N ILE A 1260 37.87 42.38 24.24
CA ILE A 1260 38.20 42.39 25.68
C ILE A 1260 38.34 40.95 26.21
N ARG A 1261 37.79 39.96 25.50
CA ARG A 1261 37.93 38.52 25.75
C ARG A 1261 38.96 37.82 24.83
N LYS A 1262 39.81 38.59 24.14
CA LYS A 1262 41.01 38.14 23.41
C LYS A 1262 42.23 38.87 23.98
#